data_AF-A0A165LC51-F1
#
_entry.id   AF-A0A165LC51-F1
#
_cell.length_a   1.000
_cell.length_b   1.000
_cell.length_c   1.000
_cell.angle_alpha   90.00
_cell.angle_beta   90.00
_cell.angle_gamma   90.00
#
_symmetry.space_group_name_H-M   'P 1'
#
loop_
_entity.id
_entity.type
_entity.pdbx_description
1 polymer ?
#
loop_
_entity_poly.entity_id
_entity_poly.type
_entity_poly.pdbx_seq_one_letter_code
_entity_poly.pdbx_strand_id
1 'polypeptide(L)'
;MDAPKPYPPPDHLHAMSSDSSGPLRRRRIVSRQWLRDPGGELLPRPPPVGTRPPNGLVWGHSCEDFMWIQRVPNVNVLTVWSRSMIKEFGENYDESEFDAPEPRPRVRRPWPVLRIARDALNTSVPPLGAYDDGSDHEDDDQSAVRRWRVRADDPKTGEAREDKILNRFVVEGLADALMPNDGKNPVISPLKRPYAALWKPELREQYAAARGLGALSNFTLVRKPGSKDGRGELLDGTGLMAIIVDEAGDCYSAGTPRLLVMDGDRDLFVRHDPSPVIFVDRRTKPASEEATTEKAPEGSAETPGRPPEGSSEDVAGMPDEAAPVPTEKNETEGDTEAQLEPKTPPGDGERDTAGESSTATEGTQALQELAGSSIPPSTNKGEARSIVIGLIDSDSESEGGEGVAENGDHDNADADDVEPEEEDPAKYLDDNGQFDRMVLASLPKLEEFIPEEYFPDALMVIRTGGHPKKYKRILPKFERDGLQGAPERLATLYFNGPTLGEGHHSTVRRAPLKLPAPLSAYGRHRMVTVAAKRSFGNISARKFLRHEAGIFSLFPRHLQEEYCGYNLVTPIRYPVPVGAVVPKFYGYYVPVEDDGSVCDHTYEEYDEEDMRSVEGFSPLLLTEECGEPIVPRKFSVDDRSECYSLMCRLQLARFSQGSMYVRNILWQPGPLWKPPRERSRATPSFRIIDFGRAVFWDELVAKVRGARNRQRKSKEWGDQVNLDRKRFERELLIEDWDY
;
A
#
# COMPACT_ATOMS: atom_id res chain seq x y z
N MET A 1 -13.82 62.44 -53.08
CA MET A 1 -14.76 62.56 -51.94
C MET A 1 -15.29 61.17 -51.79
N ASP A 2 -14.73 60.39 -50.87
CA ASP A 2 -14.95 58.95 -50.83
C ASP A 2 -15.18 58.51 -49.39
N ALA A 3 -16.15 57.61 -49.20
CA ALA A 3 -16.80 57.39 -47.93
C ALA A 3 -15.91 56.68 -46.88
N PRO A 4 -16.14 56.90 -45.57
CA PRO A 4 -15.47 56.15 -44.53
C PRO A 4 -15.90 54.66 -44.56
N LYS A 5 -14.93 53.76 -44.35
CA LYS A 5 -15.17 52.32 -44.22
C LYS A 5 -15.89 52.01 -42.89
N PRO A 6 -16.74 50.96 -42.83
CA PRO A 6 -17.46 50.60 -41.62
C PRO A 6 -16.53 50.07 -40.51
N TYR A 7 -16.96 50.25 -39.26
CA TYR A 7 -16.30 49.73 -38.07
C TYR A 7 -16.33 48.19 -38.02
N PRO A 8 -15.28 47.53 -37.47
CA PRO A 8 -15.36 46.14 -37.04
C PRO A 8 -16.23 46.01 -35.76
N PRO A 9 -16.80 44.82 -35.47
CA PRO A 9 -17.62 44.59 -34.29
C PRO A 9 -16.81 44.62 -32.98
N PRO A 10 -17.45 44.94 -31.83
CA PRO A 10 -16.76 45.12 -30.56
C PRO A 10 -16.58 43.80 -29.77
N ASP A 11 -15.80 42.86 -30.30
CA ASP A 11 -15.37 41.64 -29.59
C ASP A 11 -13.95 41.78 -29.03
N HIS A 12 -13.75 42.73 -28.11
CA HIS A 12 -12.56 42.78 -27.24
C HIS A 12 -12.91 43.36 -25.86
N LEU A 13 -13.67 42.59 -25.08
CA LEU A 13 -13.69 42.76 -23.62
C LEU A 13 -12.31 42.39 -23.06
N HIS A 14 -11.70 43.36 -22.40
CA HIS A 14 -10.44 43.31 -21.64
C HIS A 14 -9.84 41.92 -21.37
N ALA A 15 -8.86 41.53 -22.19
CA ALA A 15 -7.75 40.74 -21.69
C ALA A 15 -6.95 41.62 -20.70
N MET A 16 -7.37 41.64 -19.43
CA MET A 16 -6.52 42.19 -18.38
C MET A 16 -5.25 41.37 -18.30
N SER A 17 -4.10 42.04 -18.43
CA SER A 17 -2.78 41.42 -18.28
C SER A 17 -2.67 40.73 -16.93
N SER A 18 -2.69 39.40 -16.94
CA SER A 18 -2.62 38.54 -15.75
C SER A 18 -1.18 38.26 -15.28
N ASP A 19 -0.21 39.00 -15.82
CA ASP A 19 1.23 38.73 -15.71
C ASP A 19 1.87 39.22 -14.39
N SER A 20 1.04 39.47 -13.38
CA SER A 20 1.44 39.69 -11.98
C SER A 20 0.99 38.58 -11.04
N SER A 21 0.37 37.51 -11.57
CA SER A 21 0.05 36.29 -10.82
C SER A 21 1.32 35.47 -10.54
N GLY A 22 2.13 35.96 -9.60
CA GLY A 22 3.15 35.13 -8.95
C GLY A 22 2.51 33.83 -8.46
N PRO A 23 3.23 32.70 -8.51
CA PRO A 23 2.65 31.36 -8.37
C PRO A 23 1.75 31.30 -7.15
N LEU A 24 0.45 31.06 -7.39
CA LEU A 24 -0.60 31.12 -6.38
C LEU A 24 -0.15 30.31 -5.17
N ARG A 25 0.17 31.01 -4.07
CA ARG A 25 0.65 30.37 -2.85
C ARG A 25 -0.47 29.49 -2.34
N ARG A 26 -0.30 28.18 -2.49
CA ARG A 26 -1.08 27.18 -1.76
C ARG A 26 -0.95 27.53 -0.28
N ARG A 27 -2.08 27.84 0.35
CA ARG A 27 -2.19 28.09 1.78
C ARG A 27 -3.42 27.36 2.30
N ARG A 28 -3.22 26.18 2.88
CA ARG A 28 -4.24 25.36 3.52
C ARG A 28 -4.50 25.92 4.91
N ILE A 29 -5.48 26.83 5.00
CA ILE A 29 -5.93 27.41 6.26
C ILE A 29 -7.25 26.77 6.70
N VAL A 30 -7.42 26.63 8.01
CA VAL A 30 -8.71 26.36 8.63
C VAL A 30 -9.45 27.71 8.69
N SER A 31 -10.39 27.92 7.76
CA SER A 31 -11.10 29.19 7.59
C SER A 31 -12.43 29.25 8.36
N ARG A 32 -13.06 28.11 8.60
CA ARG A 32 -14.36 28.01 9.30
C ARG A 32 -14.17 27.95 10.82
N GLN A 33 -15.14 28.50 11.56
CA GLN A 33 -15.23 28.39 13.01
C GLN A 33 -16.59 27.78 13.38
N TRP A 34 -16.58 26.76 14.23
CA TRP A 34 -17.78 26.17 14.81
C TRP A 34 -18.20 26.93 16.06
N LEU A 35 -19.44 27.44 16.08
CA LEU A 35 -19.98 28.18 17.20
C LEU A 35 -20.53 27.22 18.25
N ARG A 36 -19.96 27.28 19.45
CA ARG A 36 -20.45 26.54 20.62
C ARG A 36 -21.76 27.14 21.13
N ASP A 37 -22.60 26.32 21.74
CA ASP A 37 -23.64 26.79 22.65
C ASP A 37 -22.97 27.62 23.78
N PRO A 38 -23.36 28.89 24.00
CA PRO A 38 -22.85 29.69 25.11
C PRO A 38 -23.02 29.06 26.50
N GLY A 39 -23.99 28.16 26.68
CA GLY A 39 -24.21 27.36 27.89
C GLY A 39 -23.66 25.93 27.84
N GLY A 40 -22.98 25.54 26.76
CA GLY A 40 -22.48 24.19 26.53
C GLY A 40 -21.35 23.76 27.48
N GLU A 41 -21.06 22.46 27.51
CA GLU A 41 -20.01 21.90 28.38
C GLU A 41 -18.59 22.18 27.85
N LEU A 42 -17.58 21.82 28.64
CA LEU A 42 -16.19 21.76 28.17
C LEU A 42 -16.05 20.71 27.08
N LEU A 43 -15.22 20.94 26.05
CA LEU A 43 -14.96 19.90 25.04
C LEU A 43 -14.37 18.65 25.71
N PRO A 44 -14.88 17.44 25.40
CA PRO A 44 -14.48 16.20 26.05
C PRO A 44 -13.00 15.87 25.84
N ARG A 45 -12.45 15.08 26.77
CA ARG A 45 -11.10 14.52 26.72
C ARG A 45 -11.18 13.02 27.05
N PRO A 46 -10.85 12.10 26.13
CA PRO A 46 -10.41 12.35 24.74
C PRO A 46 -11.48 13.06 23.88
N PRO A 47 -11.07 13.74 22.80
CA PRO A 47 -12.03 14.30 21.85
C PRO A 47 -12.76 13.19 21.07
N PRO A 48 -13.87 13.51 20.38
CA PRO A 48 -14.64 12.55 19.57
C PRO A 48 -13.78 11.83 18.54
N VAL A 49 -14.14 10.58 18.23
CA VAL A 49 -13.35 9.73 17.31
C VAL A 49 -13.57 10.13 15.86
N GLY A 50 -14.74 10.62 15.48
CA GLY A 50 -15.09 11.05 14.12
C GLY A 50 -14.71 10.02 13.04
N THR A 51 -14.56 10.50 11.81
CA THR A 51 -14.10 9.69 10.69
C THR A 51 -12.57 9.68 10.67
N ARG A 52 -11.96 8.52 10.38
CA ARG A 52 -10.51 8.29 10.42
C ARG A 52 -10.03 7.44 9.23
N PRO A 53 -8.88 7.73 8.60
CA PRO A 53 -8.24 6.83 7.65
C PRO A 53 -7.57 5.67 8.40
N PRO A 54 -7.02 4.66 7.71
CA PRO A 54 -6.30 3.55 8.33
C PRO A 54 -5.05 3.92 9.15
N ASN A 55 -4.58 5.18 9.06
CA ASN A 55 -3.51 5.73 9.91
C ASN A 55 -4.00 6.35 11.24
N GLY A 56 -5.32 6.32 11.50
CA GLY A 56 -5.92 6.77 12.77
C GLY A 56 -5.92 8.27 13.03
N LEU A 57 -5.47 9.09 12.07
CA LEU A 57 -5.40 10.55 12.22
C LEU A 57 -6.72 11.25 11.93
N VAL A 58 -6.91 12.44 12.52
CA VAL A 58 -8.08 13.29 12.27
C VAL A 58 -8.14 13.66 10.79
N TRP A 59 -9.28 13.41 10.15
CA TRP A 59 -9.47 13.52 8.71
C TRP A 59 -10.67 14.40 8.35
N GLY A 60 -10.59 14.99 7.16
CA GLY A 60 -11.67 15.68 6.47
C GLY A 60 -11.45 15.60 4.96
N HIS A 61 -12.54 15.56 4.18
CA HIS A 61 -12.47 15.43 2.72
C HIS A 61 -11.84 16.67 2.05
N SER A 62 -12.12 17.85 2.60
CA SER A 62 -11.61 19.14 2.16
C SER A 62 -10.93 19.88 3.33
N CYS A 63 -10.28 21.02 3.05
CA CYS A 63 -9.85 21.94 4.11
C CYS A 63 -11.03 22.58 4.86
N GLU A 64 -12.24 22.55 4.29
CA GLU A 64 -13.45 23.16 4.87
C GLU A 64 -14.16 22.24 5.85
N ASP A 65 -13.87 20.93 5.81
CA ASP A 65 -14.28 19.96 6.83
C ASP A 65 -13.44 20.06 8.12
N PHE A 66 -12.65 21.12 8.27
CA PHE A 66 -11.94 21.46 9.50
C PHE A 66 -12.43 22.81 10.02
N MET A 67 -12.69 22.88 11.32
CA MET A 67 -13.20 24.08 11.96
C MET A 67 -12.45 24.38 13.25
N TRP A 68 -12.19 25.67 13.49
CA TRP A 68 -11.83 26.14 14.82
C TRP A 68 -13.03 26.01 15.76
N ILE A 69 -12.86 25.40 16.91
CA ILE A 69 -13.91 25.22 17.91
C ILE A 69 -13.39 25.64 19.29
N GLN A 70 -14.23 26.37 20.05
CA GLN A 70 -13.89 26.82 21.40
C GLN A 70 -13.88 25.63 22.40
N ARG A 71 -12.77 25.46 23.13
CA ARG A 71 -12.63 24.44 24.19
C ARG A 71 -13.54 24.70 25.38
N VAL A 72 -13.77 25.97 25.67
CA VAL A 72 -14.70 26.48 26.69
C VAL A 72 -15.57 27.52 25.99
N PRO A 73 -16.90 27.40 26.00
CA PRO A 73 -17.76 28.40 25.37
C PRO A 73 -17.47 29.82 25.88
N ASN A 74 -17.50 30.79 24.96
CA ASN A 74 -17.20 32.21 25.22
C ASN A 74 -15.76 32.52 25.67
N VAL A 75 -14.84 31.55 25.67
CA VAL A 75 -13.41 31.78 25.94
C VAL A 75 -12.60 31.58 24.67
N ASN A 76 -11.65 32.49 24.39
CA ASN A 76 -10.79 32.44 23.21
C ASN A 76 -9.66 31.39 23.34
N VAL A 77 -10.02 30.13 23.63
CA VAL A 77 -9.13 28.96 23.62
C VAL A 77 -9.64 28.01 22.55
N LEU A 78 -9.09 28.14 21.35
CA LEU A 78 -9.51 27.38 20.18
C LEU A 78 -8.73 26.08 20.03
N THR A 79 -9.33 25.13 19.30
CA THR A 79 -8.70 23.90 18.81
C THR A 79 -9.30 23.58 17.44
N VAL A 80 -8.63 22.81 16.59
CA VAL A 80 -9.23 22.36 15.32
C VAL A 80 -9.85 20.98 15.53
N TRP A 81 -11.11 20.81 15.11
CA TRP A 81 -11.81 19.53 14.98
C TRP A 81 -12.24 19.34 13.52
N SER A 82 -12.50 18.09 13.10
CA SER A 82 -13.13 17.81 11.80
C SER A 82 -14.65 17.84 11.88
N ARG A 83 -15.32 18.01 10.73
CA ARG A 83 -16.77 17.89 10.56
C ARG A 83 -17.34 16.65 11.24
N SER A 84 -16.76 15.48 10.99
CA SER A 84 -17.18 14.22 11.60
C SER A 84 -17.00 14.16 13.13
N MET A 85 -16.01 14.87 13.69
CA MET A 85 -15.89 14.98 15.15
C MET A 85 -16.97 15.88 15.76
N ILE A 86 -17.34 16.95 15.05
CA ILE A 86 -18.44 17.84 15.46
C ILE A 86 -19.79 17.10 15.33
N LYS A 87 -19.98 16.32 14.26
CA LYS A 87 -21.13 15.43 14.05
C LYS A 87 -21.29 14.40 15.17
N GLU A 88 -20.20 13.77 15.60
CA GLU A 88 -20.21 12.84 16.74
C GLU A 88 -20.50 13.55 18.07
N PHE A 89 -20.04 14.78 18.24
CA PHE A 89 -20.31 15.61 19.41
C PHE A 89 -21.76 16.10 19.48
N GLY A 90 -22.39 16.35 18.33
CA GLY A 90 -23.82 16.66 18.17
C GLY A 90 -24.25 18.07 18.58
N GLU A 91 -23.38 18.87 19.20
CA GLU A 91 -23.72 20.24 19.63
C GLU A 91 -23.88 21.17 18.42
N ASN A 92 -25.11 21.67 18.22
CA ASN A 92 -25.54 22.52 17.11
C ASN A 92 -25.35 21.94 15.70
N TYR A 93 -25.05 20.64 15.57
CA TYR A 93 -24.72 20.05 14.26
C TYR A 93 -25.97 19.85 13.40
N ASP A 94 -26.01 20.52 12.26
CA ASP A 94 -26.93 20.24 11.16
C ASP A 94 -26.14 19.86 9.90
N GLU A 95 -26.50 18.74 9.28
CA GLU A 95 -25.93 18.30 8.01
C GLU A 95 -26.30 19.28 6.86
N SER A 96 -27.40 20.03 7.00
CA SER A 96 -27.88 20.98 6.00
C SER A 96 -27.03 22.25 5.85
N GLU A 97 -26.09 22.52 6.77
CA GLU A 97 -25.09 23.59 6.66
C GLU A 97 -23.96 23.29 5.66
N PHE A 98 -23.97 22.10 5.04
CA PHE A 98 -22.96 21.62 4.12
C PHE A 98 -23.57 21.25 2.76
N ASP A 99 -22.88 21.59 1.67
CA ASP A 99 -23.37 21.40 0.30
C ASP A 99 -23.59 19.92 -0.07
N ALA A 100 -22.88 19.00 0.59
CA ALA A 100 -22.98 17.56 0.43
C ALA A 100 -22.65 16.83 1.75
N PRO A 101 -23.10 15.57 1.95
CA PRO A 101 -22.67 14.70 3.04
C PRO A 101 -21.14 14.57 3.12
N GLU A 102 -20.59 14.32 4.31
CA GLU A 102 -19.15 14.04 4.47
C GLU A 102 -18.81 12.64 3.93
N PRO A 103 -18.05 12.52 2.82
CA PRO A 103 -17.74 11.23 2.22
C PRO A 103 -16.74 10.46 3.09
N ARG A 104 -16.49 9.18 2.77
CA ARG A 104 -15.54 8.34 3.53
C ARG A 104 -14.09 8.47 3.03
N PRO A 105 -13.08 8.30 3.90
CA PRO A 105 -11.68 8.15 3.50
C PRO A 105 -11.53 6.94 2.56
N ARG A 106 -11.05 7.19 1.35
CA ARG A 106 -10.92 6.20 0.28
C ARG A 106 -9.51 6.27 -0.30
N VAL A 107 -8.95 5.11 -0.65
CA VAL A 107 -7.67 5.03 -1.37
C VAL A 107 -7.87 5.66 -2.75
N ARG A 108 -7.10 6.71 -3.06
CA ARG A 108 -6.99 7.28 -4.41
C ARG A 108 -6.00 6.43 -5.21
N ARG A 109 -6.48 5.81 -6.28
CA ARG A 109 -5.63 4.92 -7.10
C ARG A 109 -4.73 5.73 -8.02
N PRO A 110 -3.44 5.42 -8.13
CA PRO A 110 -2.59 5.95 -9.20
C PRO A 110 -3.22 5.69 -10.57
N TRP A 111 -2.92 6.53 -11.54
CA TRP A 111 -3.39 6.36 -12.91
C TRP A 111 -3.01 4.97 -13.44
N PRO A 112 -3.95 4.18 -14.00
CA PRO A 112 -3.67 2.80 -14.36
C PRO A 112 -2.68 2.72 -15.51
N VAL A 113 -1.59 2.02 -15.22
CA VAL A 113 -0.52 1.62 -16.14
C VAL A 113 -0.50 0.11 -16.35
N LEU A 114 -1.16 -0.66 -15.48
CA LEU A 114 -1.29 -2.12 -15.56
C LEU A 114 -2.60 -2.57 -16.23
N ARG A 115 -2.50 -3.65 -17.02
CA ARG A 115 -3.64 -4.34 -17.64
C ARG A 115 -3.44 -5.86 -17.66
N ILE A 116 -4.55 -6.58 -17.64
CA ILE A 116 -4.62 -8.03 -17.86
C ILE A 116 -5.05 -8.28 -19.31
N ALA A 117 -4.66 -9.42 -19.89
CA ALA A 117 -5.23 -9.91 -21.15
C ALA A 117 -6.76 -10.13 -21.04
N ARG A 118 -7.50 -10.06 -22.16
CA ARG A 118 -8.99 -10.03 -22.13
C ARG A 118 -9.64 -11.33 -21.69
N ASP A 119 -8.97 -12.43 -21.96
CA ASP A 119 -9.29 -13.82 -21.65
C ASP A 119 -9.01 -14.17 -20.18
N ALA A 120 -8.02 -13.53 -19.56
CA ALA A 120 -7.63 -13.81 -18.19
C ALA A 120 -8.58 -13.16 -17.16
N LEU A 121 -9.05 -13.98 -16.22
CA LEU A 121 -10.04 -13.59 -15.21
C LEU A 121 -9.51 -12.50 -14.28
N ASN A 122 -10.10 -11.31 -14.38
CA ASN A 122 -9.79 -10.16 -13.52
C ASN A 122 -10.57 -10.26 -12.19
N THR A 123 -10.00 -10.97 -11.22
CA THR A 123 -10.53 -11.13 -9.86
C THR A 123 -10.32 -9.91 -8.97
N SER A 124 -9.44 -8.97 -9.36
CA SER A 124 -9.15 -7.80 -8.53
C SER A 124 -10.38 -6.88 -8.42
N VAL A 125 -10.53 -6.27 -7.24
CA VAL A 125 -11.59 -5.31 -6.94
C VAL A 125 -10.98 -3.96 -6.53
N PRO A 126 -11.29 -2.87 -7.26
CA PRO A 126 -11.75 -2.85 -8.64
C PRO A 126 -10.82 -3.59 -9.63
N PRO A 127 -11.31 -3.85 -10.86
CA PRO A 127 -10.53 -4.48 -11.91
C PRO A 127 -9.21 -3.74 -12.18
N LEU A 128 -8.12 -4.47 -12.45
CA LEU A 128 -6.93 -3.87 -13.06
C LEU A 128 -7.31 -3.11 -14.35
N GLY A 129 -6.69 -1.95 -14.56
CA GLY A 129 -7.03 -1.03 -15.65
C GLY A 129 -8.18 -0.07 -15.33
N ALA A 130 -8.90 -0.25 -14.20
CA ALA A 130 -9.87 0.73 -13.72
C ALA A 130 -9.14 1.97 -13.20
N TYR A 131 -9.45 3.14 -13.76
CA TYR A 131 -9.05 4.40 -13.13
C TYR A 131 -10.11 4.86 -12.13
N ASP A 132 -9.63 5.65 -11.17
CA ASP A 132 -10.43 6.24 -10.12
C ASP A 132 -10.63 7.72 -10.46
N ASP A 133 -11.86 8.09 -10.87
CA ASP A 133 -12.26 9.47 -11.19
C ASP A 133 -12.06 10.44 -10.00
N GLY A 134 -11.82 9.91 -8.80
CA GLY A 134 -11.61 10.65 -7.58
C GLY A 134 -12.79 10.53 -6.62
N SER A 135 -12.52 10.85 -5.36
CA SER A 135 -13.50 10.79 -4.25
C SER A 135 -14.59 11.85 -4.32
N ASP A 136 -14.54 12.70 -5.34
CA ASP A 136 -15.20 14.00 -5.38
C ASP A 136 -16.49 13.91 -6.24
N HIS A 137 -16.83 12.67 -6.68
CA HIS A 137 -17.85 12.35 -7.69
C HIS A 137 -18.65 11.05 -7.41
N GLU A 138 -18.46 10.39 -6.26
CA GLU A 138 -19.32 9.27 -5.83
C GLU A 138 -20.39 9.82 -4.87
N ASP A 139 -21.62 10.00 -5.36
CA ASP A 139 -22.78 10.29 -4.51
C ASP A 139 -22.97 9.15 -3.50
N ASP A 140 -23.05 9.51 -2.21
CA ASP A 140 -23.06 8.59 -1.04
C ASP A 140 -24.36 7.77 -0.89
N ASP A 141 -25.09 7.52 -1.98
CA ASP A 141 -26.16 6.53 -1.99
C ASP A 141 -25.53 5.15 -1.81
N GLN A 142 -25.71 4.56 -0.63
CA GLN A 142 -25.17 3.24 -0.27
C GLN A 142 -25.74 2.11 -1.13
N SER A 143 -26.75 2.37 -1.96
CA SER A 143 -27.26 1.46 -2.99
C SER A 143 -26.59 1.63 -4.37
N ALA A 144 -25.80 2.69 -4.57
CA ALA A 144 -25.15 2.97 -5.84
C ALA A 144 -24.09 1.92 -6.19
N VAL A 145 -24.36 1.20 -7.28
CA VAL A 145 -23.41 0.30 -7.93
C VAL A 145 -22.15 1.09 -8.31
N ARG A 146 -21.00 0.77 -7.68
CA ARG A 146 -19.73 1.39 -8.08
C ARG A 146 -19.44 1.11 -9.55
N ARG A 147 -19.42 2.16 -10.36
CA ARG A 147 -19.11 2.10 -11.79
C ARG A 147 -17.63 2.36 -11.97
N TRP A 148 -16.92 1.40 -12.55
CA TRP A 148 -15.51 1.53 -12.84
C TRP A 148 -15.32 1.80 -14.31
N ARG A 149 -14.60 2.87 -14.65
CA ARG A 149 -14.17 3.11 -16.02
C ARG A 149 -12.85 2.38 -16.22
N VAL A 150 -12.84 1.38 -17.08
CA VAL A 150 -11.62 0.65 -17.43
C VAL A 150 -11.08 1.21 -18.72
N ARG A 151 -9.81 1.64 -18.65
CA ARG A 151 -9.10 2.26 -19.75
C ARG A 151 -8.97 1.28 -20.92
N ALA A 152 -9.57 1.61 -22.04
CA ALA A 152 -9.55 0.79 -23.25
C ALA A 152 -8.49 1.33 -24.22
N ASP A 153 -7.21 1.02 -24.00
CA ASP A 153 -6.18 1.37 -25.00
C ASP A 153 -6.26 0.47 -26.24
N ASP A 154 -5.87 1.03 -27.37
CA ASP A 154 -5.53 0.28 -28.56
C ASP A 154 -4.25 -0.56 -28.31
N PRO A 155 -4.28 -1.90 -28.48
CA PRO A 155 -3.13 -2.75 -28.18
C PRO A 155 -1.97 -2.61 -29.18
N LYS A 156 -2.18 -1.95 -30.34
CA LYS A 156 -1.18 -1.70 -31.38
C LYS A 156 -0.57 -0.30 -31.26
N THR A 157 -1.38 0.74 -31.11
CA THR A 157 -0.88 2.13 -31.02
C THR A 157 -0.55 2.55 -29.59
N GLY A 158 -1.21 1.97 -28.58
CA GLY A 158 -1.14 2.42 -27.19
C GLY A 158 -1.92 3.72 -26.92
N GLU A 159 -2.71 4.19 -27.89
CA GLU A 159 -3.59 5.34 -27.73
C GLU A 159 -4.86 4.93 -26.98
N ALA A 160 -5.41 5.83 -26.16
CA ALA A 160 -6.67 5.61 -25.48
C ALA A 160 -7.83 5.61 -26.51
N ARG A 161 -8.60 4.53 -26.54
CA ARG A 161 -9.94 4.50 -27.16
C ARG A 161 -10.96 4.95 -26.10
N GLU A 162 -12.23 5.05 -26.49
CA GLU A 162 -13.31 5.38 -25.56
C GLU A 162 -13.37 4.38 -24.38
N ASP A 163 -13.41 4.91 -23.16
CA ASP A 163 -13.36 4.11 -21.94
C ASP A 163 -14.56 3.17 -21.82
N LYS A 164 -14.29 1.91 -21.45
CA LYS A 164 -15.36 0.95 -21.20
C LYS A 164 -15.87 1.13 -19.77
N ILE A 165 -17.12 1.59 -19.64
CA ILE A 165 -17.83 1.62 -18.37
C ILE A 165 -18.17 0.18 -17.98
N LEU A 166 -17.51 -0.32 -16.95
CA LEU A 166 -17.78 -1.62 -16.34
C LEU A 166 -18.61 -1.41 -15.07
N ASN A 167 -19.92 -1.65 -15.22
CA ASN A 167 -20.83 -1.79 -14.08
C ASN A 167 -20.52 -3.12 -13.38
N ARG A 168 -19.77 -3.06 -12.25
CA ARG A 168 -19.47 -4.26 -11.44
C ARG A 168 -20.06 -4.07 -10.06
N PHE A 169 -21.05 -4.88 -9.72
CA PHE A 169 -21.65 -4.92 -8.39
C PHE A 169 -20.59 -5.39 -7.38
N VAL A 170 -20.16 -4.50 -6.49
CA VAL A 170 -19.31 -4.85 -5.36
C VAL A 170 -20.09 -4.55 -4.08
N VAL A 171 -20.66 -5.59 -3.48
CA VAL A 171 -21.35 -5.49 -2.19
C VAL A 171 -20.28 -5.58 -1.08
N GLU A 172 -19.57 -4.49 -0.83
CA GLU A 172 -18.62 -4.40 0.27
C GLU A 172 -19.37 -4.28 1.61
N GLY A 173 -19.02 -5.11 2.60
CA GLY A 173 -19.41 -4.88 3.99
C GLY A 173 -20.71 -5.52 4.49
N LEU A 174 -21.24 -6.57 3.86
CA LEU A 174 -22.42 -7.29 4.39
C LEU A 174 -22.10 -8.23 5.57
N ALA A 175 -20.82 -8.43 5.91
CA ALA A 175 -20.36 -9.32 6.98
C ALA A 175 -20.86 -8.91 8.39
N ASP A 176 -21.00 -7.60 8.65
CA ASP A 176 -21.42 -7.08 9.96
C ASP A 176 -22.93 -6.80 10.05
N ALA A 177 -23.67 -6.98 8.95
CA ALA A 177 -25.04 -6.44 8.82
C ALA A 177 -26.14 -7.28 9.51
N LEU A 178 -25.92 -8.58 9.76
CA LEU A 178 -26.99 -9.52 10.16
C LEU A 178 -26.57 -10.55 11.22
N MET A 179 -26.29 -10.07 12.43
CA MET A 179 -26.30 -10.87 13.66
C MET A 179 -27.65 -10.73 14.38
N PRO A 180 -28.46 -11.79 14.59
CA PRO A 180 -29.60 -11.72 15.51
C PRO A 180 -29.12 -11.41 16.94
N ASN A 181 -29.85 -10.57 17.67
CA ASN A 181 -29.48 -10.20 19.04
C ASN A 181 -29.50 -11.42 19.95
N ASP A 182 -28.54 -11.55 20.87
CA ASP A 182 -28.59 -12.54 21.96
C ASP A 182 -29.06 -11.87 23.27
N GLY A 183 -29.61 -12.67 24.20
CA GLY A 183 -30.21 -12.17 25.45
C GLY A 183 -29.23 -11.70 26.53
N LYS A 184 -27.93 -11.94 26.34
CA LYS A 184 -26.82 -11.59 27.23
C LYS A 184 -25.93 -10.51 26.60
N ASN A 185 -25.78 -10.51 25.28
CA ASN A 185 -25.02 -9.53 24.49
C ASN A 185 -25.86 -9.00 23.31
N PRO A 186 -26.83 -8.10 23.54
CA PRO A 186 -27.52 -7.44 22.44
C PRO A 186 -26.57 -6.59 21.60
N VAL A 187 -26.76 -6.55 20.27
CA VAL A 187 -26.25 -5.49 19.41
C VAL A 187 -26.97 -4.20 19.81
N ILE A 188 -26.21 -3.38 20.52
CA ILE A 188 -26.63 -2.08 21.03
C ILE A 188 -26.32 -1.02 19.97
N SER A 189 -27.35 -0.28 19.56
CA SER A 189 -27.20 0.93 18.73
C SER A 189 -26.36 2.00 19.44
N PRO A 190 -25.76 2.97 18.72
CA PRO A 190 -24.99 4.07 19.31
C PRO A 190 -25.75 4.83 20.43
N LEU A 191 -27.09 4.84 20.37
CA LEU A 191 -27.99 5.42 21.38
C LEU A 191 -28.20 4.53 22.63
N LYS A 192 -27.34 3.53 22.85
CA LYS A 192 -27.39 2.53 23.92
C LYS A 192 -28.69 1.71 24.01
N ARG A 193 -29.40 1.51 22.89
CA ARG A 193 -30.63 0.69 22.80
C ARG A 193 -30.45 -0.55 21.91
N PRO A 194 -30.95 -1.74 22.29
CA PRO A 194 -30.93 -2.91 21.41
C PRO A 194 -31.75 -2.67 20.12
N TYR A 195 -31.24 -3.12 18.98
CA TYR A 195 -32.02 -3.11 17.73
C TYR A 195 -33.20 -4.10 17.81
N ALA A 196 -34.43 -3.58 17.97
CA ALA A 196 -35.63 -4.39 18.19
C ALA A 196 -35.93 -5.39 17.05
N ALA A 197 -35.59 -5.07 15.80
CA ALA A 197 -35.80 -5.96 14.66
C ALA A 197 -35.02 -7.30 14.77
N LEU A 198 -33.87 -7.29 15.45
CA LEU A 198 -33.00 -8.45 15.64
C LEU A 198 -33.47 -9.38 16.79
N TRP A 199 -34.61 -9.09 17.42
CA TRP A 199 -35.24 -9.93 18.46
C TRP A 199 -36.38 -10.80 17.93
N LYS A 200 -36.74 -10.71 16.64
CA LYS A 200 -37.77 -11.54 16.02
C LYS A 200 -37.44 -13.04 16.18
N PRO A 201 -38.30 -13.86 16.82
CA PRO A 201 -38.01 -15.27 17.09
C PRO A 201 -37.64 -16.06 15.83
N GLU A 202 -38.31 -15.77 14.72
CA GLU A 202 -38.15 -16.44 13.43
C GLU A 202 -36.73 -16.28 12.88
N LEU A 203 -36.11 -15.11 13.10
CA LEU A 203 -34.74 -14.81 12.66
C LEU A 203 -33.70 -15.58 13.49
N ARG A 204 -33.97 -15.80 14.78
CA ARG A 204 -33.11 -16.59 15.68
C ARG A 204 -33.16 -18.08 15.36
N GLU A 205 -34.35 -18.62 15.08
CA GLU A 205 -34.52 -20.03 14.75
C GLU A 205 -33.82 -20.40 13.44
N GLN A 206 -33.94 -19.55 12.42
CA GLN A 206 -33.23 -19.72 11.14
C GLN A 206 -31.71 -19.65 11.29
N TYR A 207 -31.19 -18.68 12.06
CA TYR A 207 -29.75 -18.53 12.29
C TYR A 207 -29.17 -19.67 13.16
N ALA A 208 -29.90 -20.13 14.17
CA ALA A 208 -29.50 -21.27 15.00
C ALA A 208 -29.43 -22.57 14.19
N ALA A 209 -30.37 -22.78 13.25
CA ALA A 209 -30.33 -23.92 12.34
C ALA A 209 -29.11 -23.87 11.40
N ALA A 210 -28.82 -22.70 10.80
CA ALA A 210 -27.64 -22.53 9.93
C ALA A 210 -26.32 -22.73 10.70
N ARG A 211 -26.21 -22.18 11.91
CA ARG A 211 -25.02 -22.35 12.78
C ARG A 211 -24.80 -23.79 13.23
N GLY A 212 -25.87 -24.56 13.42
CA GLY A 212 -25.80 -26.00 13.71
C GLY A 212 -25.27 -26.86 12.54
N LEU A 213 -25.23 -26.31 11.33
CA LEU A 213 -24.74 -26.95 10.11
C LEU A 213 -23.37 -26.45 9.65
N GLY A 214 -22.78 -25.48 10.36
CA GLY A 214 -21.37 -25.07 10.17
C GLY A 214 -21.05 -24.25 8.92
N ALA A 215 -22.04 -23.70 8.20
CA ALA A 215 -21.83 -23.03 6.92
C ALA A 215 -22.23 -21.54 6.94
N LEU A 216 -21.25 -20.62 6.87
CA LEU A 216 -21.40 -19.23 6.43
C LEU A 216 -20.05 -18.68 5.89
N SER A 217 -19.97 -18.40 4.59
CA SER A 217 -18.82 -17.77 3.91
C SER A 217 -19.24 -17.02 2.63
N ASN A 218 -18.35 -16.19 2.06
CA ASN A 218 -18.65 -15.20 1.01
C ASN A 218 -18.68 -15.79 -0.41
N PHE A 219 -19.77 -15.63 -1.16
CA PHE A 219 -19.95 -16.20 -2.51
C PHE A 219 -19.53 -15.27 -3.67
N THR A 220 -19.02 -15.89 -4.74
CA THR A 220 -18.61 -15.29 -6.03
C THR A 220 -19.27 -16.08 -7.18
N LEU A 221 -19.80 -15.43 -8.22
CA LEU A 221 -20.34 -16.13 -9.39
C LEU A 221 -19.22 -16.51 -10.38
N VAL A 222 -19.09 -17.80 -10.70
CA VAL A 222 -17.98 -18.34 -11.49
C VAL A 222 -18.39 -18.71 -12.92
N ARG A 223 -19.62 -19.18 -13.12
CA ARG A 223 -20.09 -19.62 -14.45
C ARG A 223 -21.39 -18.92 -14.84
N LYS A 224 -21.36 -18.14 -15.93
CA LYS A 224 -22.57 -17.62 -16.57
C LYS A 224 -23.43 -18.79 -17.08
N PRO A 225 -24.77 -18.73 -16.94
CA PRO A 225 -25.64 -19.81 -17.38
C PRO A 225 -25.54 -19.98 -18.90
N GLY A 226 -24.98 -21.12 -19.31
CA GLY A 226 -24.92 -21.56 -20.69
C GLY A 226 -25.82 -22.77 -20.87
N SER A 227 -26.73 -22.71 -21.86
CA SER A 227 -27.82 -23.67 -22.16
C SER A 227 -29.16 -23.42 -21.45
N LYS A 228 -30.20 -24.09 -21.96
CA LYS A 228 -31.64 -23.81 -21.77
C LYS A 228 -32.19 -24.02 -20.36
N ASP A 229 -31.36 -24.46 -19.43
CA ASP A 229 -31.78 -25.00 -18.13
C ASP A 229 -31.48 -24.03 -16.96
N GLY A 230 -30.94 -22.84 -17.26
CA GLY A 230 -30.67 -21.78 -16.28
C GLY A 230 -29.56 -22.08 -15.25
N ARG A 231 -28.85 -23.20 -15.38
CA ARG A 231 -27.86 -23.63 -14.37
C ARG A 231 -26.57 -22.80 -14.44
N GLY A 232 -26.09 -22.37 -13.27
CA GLY A 232 -24.83 -21.67 -13.07
C GLY A 232 -24.09 -22.17 -11.83
N GLU A 233 -22.95 -21.57 -11.53
CA GLU A 233 -22.06 -22.00 -10.44
C GLU A 233 -21.61 -20.79 -9.60
N LEU A 234 -21.85 -20.83 -8.29
CA LEU A 234 -21.23 -19.97 -7.28
C LEU A 234 -19.99 -20.67 -6.69
N LEU A 235 -19.02 -19.90 -6.22
CA LEU A 235 -17.82 -20.33 -5.50
C LEU A 235 -17.63 -19.44 -4.29
N ASP A 236 -17.42 -20.04 -3.12
CA ASP A 236 -16.90 -19.32 -1.96
C ASP A 236 -15.49 -19.83 -1.59
N GLY A 237 -14.98 -19.44 -0.43
CA GLY A 237 -13.71 -19.96 0.11
C GLY A 237 -13.73 -21.45 0.50
N THR A 238 -14.84 -22.17 0.30
CA THR A 238 -15.03 -23.58 0.69
C THR A 238 -15.35 -24.50 -0.48
N GLY A 239 -15.97 -24.01 -1.58
CA GLY A 239 -16.16 -24.80 -2.79
C GLY A 239 -17.19 -24.26 -3.78
N LEU A 240 -17.43 -25.03 -4.83
CA LEU A 240 -18.44 -24.75 -5.86
C LEU A 240 -19.84 -25.20 -5.42
N MET A 241 -20.82 -24.31 -5.54
CA MET A 241 -22.25 -24.56 -5.34
C MET A 241 -23.01 -24.37 -6.66
N ALA A 242 -23.72 -25.41 -7.09
CA ALA A 242 -24.61 -25.34 -8.24
C ALA A 242 -25.88 -24.51 -7.92
N ILE A 243 -26.23 -23.61 -8.82
CA ILE A 243 -27.40 -22.75 -8.73
C ILE A 243 -28.23 -22.82 -10.00
N ILE A 244 -29.51 -22.46 -9.89
CA ILE A 244 -30.38 -22.14 -11.02
C ILE A 244 -30.66 -20.65 -10.97
N VAL A 245 -30.45 -19.98 -12.10
CA VAL A 245 -30.73 -18.58 -12.35
C VAL A 245 -32.04 -18.52 -13.13
N ASP A 246 -33.12 -18.14 -12.46
CA ASP A 246 -34.41 -17.85 -13.09
C ASP A 246 -34.38 -16.37 -13.60
N GLU A 247 -34.64 -16.10 -14.88
CA GLU A 247 -34.84 -14.72 -15.37
C GLU A 247 -36.20 -14.18 -14.89
N ALA A 248 -36.32 -12.87 -14.63
CA ALA A 248 -37.49 -12.26 -13.99
C ALA A 248 -38.86 -12.43 -14.71
N GLY A 249 -38.90 -12.97 -15.93
CA GLY A 249 -40.14 -13.35 -16.61
C GLY A 249 -40.71 -14.70 -16.17
N ASP A 250 -39.87 -15.62 -15.67
CA ASP A 250 -40.24 -17.02 -15.43
C ASP A 250 -40.70 -17.27 -13.98
N CYS A 251 -42.02 -17.15 -13.83
CA CYS A 251 -42.90 -17.77 -12.84
C CYS A 251 -42.87 -17.32 -11.35
N TYR A 252 -44.07 -16.95 -10.91
CA TYR A 252 -44.50 -16.73 -9.52
C TYR A 252 -44.70 -18.05 -8.76
N SER A 253 -43.71 -18.95 -8.73
CA SER A 253 -43.75 -20.13 -7.85
C SER A 253 -43.48 -19.71 -6.40
N ALA A 254 -44.52 -19.24 -5.69
CA ALA A 254 -44.42 -18.82 -4.30
C ALA A 254 -44.01 -20.00 -3.38
N GLY A 255 -42.84 -19.90 -2.75
CA GLY A 255 -42.42 -20.83 -1.69
C GLY A 255 -40.90 -21.01 -1.53
N THR A 256 -40.12 -20.84 -2.59
CA THR A 256 -38.66 -21.04 -2.52
C THR A 256 -37.94 -19.72 -2.21
N PRO A 257 -37.04 -19.65 -1.22
CA PRO A 257 -36.19 -18.48 -1.02
C PRO A 257 -35.30 -18.28 -2.26
N ARG A 258 -35.34 -17.06 -2.82
CA ARG A 258 -34.55 -16.63 -3.99
C ARG A 258 -33.67 -15.45 -3.57
N LEU A 259 -32.41 -15.45 -3.99
CA LEU A 259 -31.54 -14.29 -3.90
C LEU A 259 -31.72 -13.45 -5.17
N LEU A 260 -32.13 -12.19 -5.04
CA LEU A 260 -32.13 -11.26 -6.17
C LEU A 260 -30.68 -10.82 -6.44
N VAL A 261 -30.23 -11.02 -7.67
CA VAL A 261 -28.93 -10.57 -8.18
C VAL A 261 -29.21 -9.73 -9.42
N MET A 262 -28.75 -8.49 -9.45
CA MET A 262 -28.89 -7.63 -10.63
C MET A 262 -27.66 -7.84 -11.54
N ASP A 263 -27.85 -8.11 -12.84
CA ASP A 263 -26.77 -8.17 -13.86
C ASP A 263 -27.11 -7.21 -15.01
N GLY A 264 -26.52 -6.00 -14.97
CA GLY A 264 -26.87 -4.91 -15.87
C GLY A 264 -28.33 -4.47 -15.68
N ASP A 265 -29.10 -4.46 -16.76
CA ASP A 265 -30.52 -4.10 -16.77
C ASP A 265 -31.46 -5.30 -16.49
N ARG A 266 -30.92 -6.43 -15.99
CA ARG A 266 -31.69 -7.65 -15.71
C ARG A 266 -31.73 -7.99 -14.22
N ASP A 267 -32.93 -8.20 -13.72
CA ASP A 267 -33.18 -8.89 -12.46
C ASP A 267 -33.02 -10.41 -12.67
N LEU A 268 -32.06 -11.01 -11.97
CA LEU A 268 -31.83 -12.46 -11.94
C LEU A 268 -32.22 -13.01 -10.57
N PHE A 269 -33.04 -14.04 -10.53
CA PHE A 269 -33.40 -14.73 -9.30
C PHE A 269 -32.59 -16.02 -9.16
N VAL A 270 -31.70 -16.05 -8.18
CA VAL A 270 -30.82 -17.20 -7.92
C VAL A 270 -31.43 -18.09 -6.84
N ARG A 271 -31.48 -19.40 -7.12
CA ARG A 271 -31.85 -20.45 -6.15
C ARG A 271 -30.87 -21.62 -6.22
N HIS A 272 -30.73 -22.37 -5.13
CA HIS A 272 -29.90 -23.57 -5.07
C HIS A 272 -30.41 -24.65 -6.06
N ASP A 273 -29.51 -25.32 -6.78
CA ASP A 273 -29.85 -26.49 -7.60
C ASP A 273 -29.83 -27.77 -6.74
N PRO A 274 -30.97 -28.43 -6.47
CA PRO A 274 -31.01 -29.62 -5.60
C PRO A 274 -30.49 -30.90 -6.30
N SER A 275 -29.98 -30.80 -7.53
CA SER A 275 -29.46 -31.96 -8.27
C SER A 275 -28.20 -32.55 -7.58
N PRO A 276 -28.11 -33.89 -7.40
CA PRO A 276 -26.99 -34.50 -6.72
C PRO A 276 -25.69 -34.39 -7.54
N VAL A 277 -24.69 -33.68 -7.01
CA VAL A 277 -23.34 -33.63 -7.56
C VAL A 277 -22.64 -34.97 -7.32
N ILE A 278 -22.40 -35.73 -8.40
CA ILE A 278 -21.74 -37.04 -8.33
C ILE A 278 -20.22 -36.84 -8.26
N PHE A 279 -19.68 -36.81 -7.04
CA PHE A 279 -18.23 -36.91 -6.83
C PHE A 279 -17.77 -38.37 -7.01
N VAL A 280 -16.85 -38.60 -7.94
CA VAL A 280 -16.27 -39.93 -8.20
C VAL A 280 -15.06 -40.15 -7.29
N ASP A 281 -15.30 -40.69 -6.10
CA ASP A 281 -14.27 -41.04 -5.11
C ASP A 281 -13.53 -42.35 -5.47
N ARG A 282 -12.20 -42.28 -5.64
CA ARG A 282 -11.31 -43.44 -5.83
C ARG A 282 -10.66 -43.87 -4.50
N ARG A 283 -11.38 -44.73 -3.78
CA ARG A 283 -10.96 -45.35 -2.49
C ARG A 283 -9.70 -46.23 -2.56
N THR A 284 -8.93 -46.24 -1.46
CA THR A 284 -8.46 -47.41 -0.64
C THR A 284 -7.47 -46.91 0.43
N LYS A 285 -7.30 -47.45 1.66
CA LYS A 285 -8.06 -48.31 2.62
C LYS A 285 -7.31 -48.21 4.00
N PRO A 286 -7.89 -48.57 5.17
CA PRO A 286 -7.29 -48.31 6.50
C PRO A 286 -6.75 -49.55 7.27
N ALA A 287 -6.03 -49.29 8.38
CA ALA A 287 -5.66 -50.22 9.48
C ALA A 287 -5.40 -49.36 10.76
N SER A 288 -6.25 -49.38 11.80
CA SER A 288 -6.28 -50.27 12.99
C SER A 288 -5.34 -49.87 14.16
N GLU A 289 -5.95 -49.46 15.29
CA GLU A 289 -5.73 -49.82 16.72
C GLU A 289 -4.28 -49.83 17.30
N GLU A 290 -3.99 -49.45 18.57
CA GLU A 290 -4.61 -49.84 19.87
C GLU A 290 -4.66 -48.68 20.91
N ALA A 291 -5.13 -48.99 22.14
CA ALA A 291 -5.42 -48.05 23.25
C ALA A 291 -4.81 -48.49 24.60
N THR A 292 -4.77 -47.59 25.61
CA THR A 292 -4.84 -47.82 27.09
C THR A 292 -4.69 -46.45 27.83
N THR A 293 -5.68 -45.85 28.51
CA THR A 293 -6.30 -46.07 29.86
C THR A 293 -5.61 -45.43 31.07
N GLU A 294 -6.45 -45.04 32.06
CA GLU A 294 -6.19 -44.60 33.47
C GLU A 294 -6.13 -43.06 33.75
N LYS A 295 -6.65 -42.50 34.86
CA LYS A 295 -7.74 -42.86 35.83
C LYS A 295 -8.04 -41.63 36.73
N ALA A 296 -9.27 -41.48 37.27
CA ALA A 296 -9.63 -40.46 38.29
C ALA A 296 -9.50 -41.00 39.74
N PRO A 297 -9.47 -40.14 40.79
CA PRO A 297 -10.68 -39.76 41.59
C PRO A 297 -10.76 -38.24 41.96
N GLU A 298 -11.90 -37.56 42.14
CA GLU A 298 -12.99 -37.57 43.17
C GLU A 298 -12.70 -36.86 44.53
N GLY A 299 -13.70 -36.09 45.02
CA GLY A 299 -13.78 -35.46 46.38
C GLY A 299 -14.30 -34.00 46.41
N SER A 300 -15.62 -33.74 46.55
CA SER A 300 -16.35 -33.33 47.80
C SER A 300 -16.02 -31.92 48.36
N ALA A 301 -16.93 -30.92 48.39
CA ALA A 301 -17.98 -30.65 49.41
C ALA A 301 -17.44 -30.18 50.80
N GLU A 302 -17.96 -29.14 51.49
CA GLU A 302 -19.11 -28.24 51.20
C GLU A 302 -19.09 -26.85 51.94
N THR A 303 -20.21 -26.11 51.83
CA THR A 303 -20.73 -24.82 52.39
C THR A 303 -20.82 -24.67 53.96
N PRO A 304 -21.44 -23.62 54.57
CA PRO A 304 -21.35 -22.14 54.46
C PRO A 304 -21.13 -21.40 55.83
N GLY A 305 -20.98 -20.06 55.87
CA GLY A 305 -20.98 -19.29 57.15
C GLY A 305 -21.10 -17.75 57.02
N ARG A 306 -21.88 -17.09 57.90
CA ARG A 306 -22.27 -15.65 57.88
C ARG A 306 -21.37 -14.75 58.80
N PRO A 307 -21.46 -13.40 58.72
CA PRO A 307 -20.57 -12.44 59.39
C PRO A 307 -21.09 -11.96 60.77
N PRO A 308 -20.42 -10.95 61.37
CA PRO A 308 -21.17 -9.83 61.95
C PRO A 308 -20.64 -8.43 61.59
N GLU A 309 -21.45 -7.42 61.93
CA GLU A 309 -21.29 -5.97 61.71
C GLU A 309 -20.79 -5.23 62.99
N GLY A 310 -20.55 -3.91 62.89
CA GLY A 310 -20.25 -2.99 64.00
C GLY A 310 -18.76 -2.67 64.15
N SER A 311 -18.31 -1.47 64.51
CA SER A 311 -18.97 -0.24 65.04
C SER A 311 -18.03 0.96 64.78
N SER A 312 -18.46 2.03 64.09
CA SER A 312 -18.89 3.35 64.63
C SER A 312 -17.86 4.16 65.46
N GLU A 313 -17.74 5.46 65.12
CA GLU A 313 -17.28 6.58 65.99
C GLU A 313 -15.77 6.60 66.39
N ASP A 314 -15.06 7.73 66.53
CA ASP A 314 -15.24 9.11 66.03
C ASP A 314 -13.92 9.92 66.27
N VAL A 315 -13.92 11.23 66.01
CA VAL A 315 -12.99 12.27 66.55
C VAL A 315 -11.61 12.54 65.87
N ALA A 316 -11.62 13.61 65.05
CA ALA A 316 -10.68 14.75 64.97
C ALA A 316 -9.16 14.60 64.70
N GLY A 317 -8.61 15.55 63.91
CA GLY A 317 -7.17 15.88 63.92
C GLY A 317 -6.58 16.38 62.60
N MET A 318 -6.84 17.63 62.23
CA MET A 318 -5.95 18.42 61.34
C MET A 318 -4.67 18.82 62.13
N PRO A 319 -3.50 19.08 61.51
CA PRO A 319 -3.37 20.01 60.37
C PRO A 319 -2.33 19.68 59.28
N ASP A 320 -2.25 20.62 58.34
CA ASP A 320 -1.33 20.77 57.21
C ASP A 320 0.14 20.40 57.50
N GLU A 321 0.79 19.82 56.49
CA GLU A 321 2.21 20.10 56.24
C GLU A 321 2.47 20.24 54.73
N ALA A 322 2.99 21.40 54.33
CA ALA A 322 3.19 21.76 52.92
C ALA A 322 4.53 21.21 52.39
N ALA A 323 4.49 20.51 51.25
CA ALA A 323 5.70 20.09 50.56
C ALA A 323 6.36 21.28 49.83
N PRO A 324 7.69 21.48 49.95
CA PRO A 324 8.36 22.68 49.45
C PRO A 324 8.62 22.66 47.94
N VAL A 325 8.46 23.84 47.33
CA VAL A 325 8.91 24.15 45.97
C VAL A 325 10.45 24.18 45.93
N PRO A 326 11.12 23.52 44.97
CA PRO A 326 12.55 23.69 44.78
C PRO A 326 12.87 25.02 44.09
N THR A 327 13.63 25.87 44.77
CA THR A 327 14.06 27.18 44.27
C THR A 327 15.11 27.02 43.17
N GLU A 328 14.85 27.55 41.97
CA GLU A 328 15.86 27.71 40.94
C GLU A 328 16.91 28.75 41.39
N LYS A 329 18.19 28.41 41.26
CA LYS A 329 19.29 29.37 41.43
C LYS A 329 19.69 29.90 40.06
N ASN A 330 19.63 31.22 39.91
CA ASN A 330 20.32 31.92 38.83
C ASN A 330 21.84 31.82 39.07
N GLU A 331 22.55 31.20 38.12
CA GLU A 331 23.98 31.44 37.92
C GLU A 331 24.16 32.03 36.52
N THR A 332 24.32 33.36 36.49
CA THR A 332 24.75 34.10 35.30
C THR A 332 26.27 33.99 35.17
N GLU A 333 26.73 33.13 34.26
CA GLU A 333 28.03 33.29 33.62
C GLU A 333 27.80 33.69 32.17
N GLY A 334 28.46 34.77 31.74
CA GLY A 334 28.34 35.31 30.39
C GLY A 334 29.61 35.04 29.62
N ASP A 335 29.48 34.32 28.50
CA ASP A 335 30.55 34.18 27.51
C ASP A 335 30.24 35.03 26.27
N THR A 336 31.17 35.92 25.94
CA THR A 336 31.15 36.72 24.72
C THR A 336 31.65 35.89 23.53
N GLU A 337 30.73 35.43 22.68
CA GLU A 337 31.09 34.73 21.45
C GLU A 337 31.53 35.71 20.36
N ALA A 338 32.82 35.67 19.99
CA ALA A 338 33.39 36.53 18.95
C ALA A 338 33.13 35.95 17.55
N GLN A 339 32.71 36.81 16.62
CA GLN A 339 32.45 36.45 15.23
C GLN A 339 33.73 35.99 14.52
N LEU A 340 33.68 34.84 13.84
CA LEU A 340 34.71 34.39 12.92
C LEU A 340 34.13 34.25 11.51
N GLU A 341 34.61 35.07 10.59
CA GLU A 341 34.31 34.98 9.16
C GLU A 341 35.01 33.79 8.50
N PRO A 342 34.40 33.14 7.49
CA PRO A 342 35.04 32.05 6.76
C PRO A 342 36.05 32.59 5.73
N LYS A 343 37.32 32.23 5.87
CA LYS A 343 38.36 32.47 4.85
C LYS A 343 38.23 31.50 3.68
N THR A 344 38.31 32.07 2.47
CA THR A 344 38.50 31.36 1.20
C THR A 344 39.82 30.58 1.16
N PRO A 345 39.87 29.37 0.56
CA PRO A 345 41.13 28.76 0.17
C PRO A 345 41.64 29.35 -1.16
N PRO A 346 42.94 29.61 -1.33
CA PRO A 346 43.55 29.87 -2.64
C PRO A 346 43.79 28.55 -3.40
N GLY A 347 43.86 28.64 -4.73
CA GLY A 347 44.06 27.49 -5.60
C GLY A 347 45.51 27.18 -5.97
N ASP A 348 45.61 26.17 -6.83
CA ASP A 348 46.64 25.86 -7.81
C ASP A 348 48.10 25.60 -7.36
N GLY A 349 48.57 24.39 -7.70
CA GLY A 349 49.94 23.96 -7.53
C GLY A 349 50.19 22.62 -8.23
N GLU A 350 50.51 22.67 -9.52
CA GLU A 350 50.99 21.51 -10.29
C GLU A 350 52.28 20.93 -9.68
N ARG A 351 52.43 19.60 -9.71
CA ARG A 351 53.71 18.93 -10.05
C ARG A 351 53.55 17.43 -10.26
N ASP A 352 54.04 16.96 -11.41
CA ASP A 352 54.31 15.56 -11.69
C ASP A 352 55.47 15.02 -10.83
N THR A 353 55.47 13.72 -10.51
CA THR A 353 56.42 12.71 -11.07
C THR A 353 56.54 11.43 -10.22
N ALA A 354 56.83 10.35 -10.95
CA ALA A 354 57.11 8.97 -10.56
C ALA A 354 57.88 8.70 -9.25
N GLY A 355 57.66 7.49 -8.70
CA GLY A 355 58.45 6.93 -7.60
C GLY A 355 58.07 5.49 -7.25
N GLU A 356 58.71 4.53 -7.93
CA GLU A 356 58.58 3.08 -7.73
C GLU A 356 58.96 2.58 -6.32
N SER A 357 58.61 1.31 -6.02
CA SER A 357 59.41 0.39 -5.19
C SER A 357 59.44 0.64 -3.67
N SER A 358 59.57 -0.35 -2.76
CA SER A 358 59.23 -1.79 -2.73
C SER A 358 59.44 -2.27 -1.28
N THR A 359 59.09 -3.53 -0.97
CA THR A 359 59.61 -4.33 0.18
C THR A 359 59.26 -3.85 1.62
N ALA A 360 59.11 -4.73 2.62
CA ALA A 360 58.95 -6.18 2.65
C ALA A 360 58.47 -6.67 4.05
N THR A 361 58.17 -7.98 4.10
CA THR A 361 58.39 -8.91 5.23
C THR A 361 57.73 -8.71 6.60
N GLU A 362 57.05 -9.80 7.01
CA GLU A 362 57.08 -10.44 8.34
C GLU A 362 56.47 -9.68 9.54
N GLY A 363 55.62 -10.29 10.38
CA GLY A 363 55.05 -11.63 10.36
C GLY A 363 54.83 -12.19 11.77
N THR A 364 53.69 -12.84 12.02
CA THR A 364 53.53 -13.71 13.21
C THR A 364 52.56 -14.85 12.92
N GLN A 365 52.95 -16.06 13.31
CA GLN A 365 52.14 -17.28 13.18
C GLN A 365 51.35 -17.57 14.47
N ALA A 366 50.35 -18.45 14.30
CA ALA A 366 49.87 -19.43 15.27
C ALA A 366 49.22 -18.95 16.59
N LEU A 367 47.91 -19.19 16.67
CA LEU A 367 47.35 -20.00 17.76
C LEU A 367 46.28 -20.94 17.18
N GLN A 368 46.27 -22.18 17.67
CA GLN A 368 45.58 -23.32 17.06
C GLN A 368 44.63 -23.98 18.07
N GLU A 369 43.52 -24.52 17.57
CA GLU A 369 42.61 -25.49 18.21
C GLU A 369 41.82 -25.11 19.48
N LEU A 370 40.49 -25.23 19.40
CA LEU A 370 39.76 -26.28 20.13
C LEU A 370 38.32 -26.54 19.61
N ALA A 371 38.17 -27.68 18.91
CA ALA A 371 37.06 -28.65 18.86
C ALA A 371 35.56 -28.28 19.05
N GLY A 372 34.73 -28.89 18.18
CA GLY A 372 33.34 -29.30 18.46
C GLY A 372 32.25 -28.48 17.74
N SER A 373 31.19 -29.04 17.13
CA SER A 373 30.82 -30.46 16.95
C SER A 373 29.97 -30.60 15.67
N SER A 374 30.02 -31.77 15.03
CA SER A 374 29.28 -32.09 13.81
C SER A 374 27.89 -32.67 14.07
N ILE A 375 26.95 -32.45 13.14
CA ILE A 375 25.69 -33.21 13.00
C ILE A 375 25.54 -33.57 11.50
N PRO A 376 25.31 -34.85 11.12
CA PRO A 376 25.31 -35.28 9.73
C PRO A 376 23.95 -35.11 9.02
N PRO A 377 23.94 -34.95 7.68
CA PRO A 377 22.71 -34.97 6.90
C PRO A 377 22.19 -36.40 6.69
N SER A 378 20.90 -36.62 6.98
CA SER A 378 20.21 -37.89 6.70
C SER A 378 19.93 -38.03 5.20
N THR A 379 20.47 -39.07 4.57
CA THR A 379 20.20 -39.44 3.18
C THR A 379 18.95 -40.30 3.07
N ASN A 380 17.97 -39.84 2.27
CA ASN A 380 16.89 -40.70 1.78
C ASN A 380 16.92 -40.72 0.25
N LYS A 381 17.35 -41.85 -0.31
CA LYS A 381 17.20 -42.16 -1.74
C LYS A 381 15.79 -42.68 -1.97
N GLY A 382 14.96 -41.91 -2.68
CA GLY A 382 13.70 -42.38 -3.23
C GLY A 382 13.79 -42.44 -4.75
N GLU A 383 13.80 -43.63 -5.32
CA GLU A 383 13.73 -43.82 -6.77
C GLU A 383 12.34 -43.43 -7.28
N ALA A 384 12.25 -42.42 -8.13
CA ALA A 384 11.04 -42.10 -8.89
C ALA A 384 11.27 -42.42 -10.37
N ARG A 385 10.43 -43.29 -10.92
CA ARG A 385 10.57 -43.83 -12.28
C ARG A 385 10.21 -42.78 -13.33
N SER A 386 10.99 -42.75 -14.41
CA SER A 386 10.61 -42.10 -15.67
C SER A 386 9.26 -42.64 -16.16
N ILE A 387 8.32 -41.74 -16.46
CA ILE A 387 7.12 -42.05 -17.23
C ILE A 387 7.28 -41.35 -18.57
N VAL A 388 7.50 -42.15 -19.61
CA VAL A 388 7.51 -41.70 -21.00
C VAL A 388 6.07 -41.54 -21.46
N ILE A 389 5.72 -40.31 -21.86
CA ILE A 389 4.59 -39.98 -22.74
C ILE A 389 5.23 -39.12 -23.83
N GLY A 390 5.11 -39.41 -25.11
CA GLY A 390 4.14 -40.26 -25.78
C GLY A 390 3.71 -39.51 -27.03
N LEU A 391 4.56 -39.55 -28.05
CA LEU A 391 4.36 -38.87 -29.33
C LEU A 391 3.00 -39.26 -29.93
N ILE A 392 2.26 -38.26 -30.40
CA ILE A 392 1.15 -38.45 -31.33
C ILE A 392 1.46 -37.56 -32.53
N ASP A 393 1.94 -38.19 -33.59
CA ASP A 393 1.91 -37.61 -34.93
C ASP A 393 0.46 -37.56 -35.42
N SER A 394 0.10 -36.50 -36.14
CA SER A 394 -1.05 -36.51 -37.03
C SER A 394 -0.83 -35.55 -38.19
N ASP A 395 -0.15 -36.04 -39.21
CA ASP A 395 -0.19 -35.43 -40.55
C ASP A 395 -1.62 -35.47 -41.10
N SER A 396 -2.05 -34.39 -41.74
CA SER A 396 -3.09 -34.45 -42.76
C SER A 396 -2.95 -33.31 -43.76
N GLU A 397 -2.36 -33.62 -44.92
CA GLU A 397 -2.43 -32.78 -46.11
C GLU A 397 -3.86 -32.77 -46.68
N SER A 398 -4.32 -31.64 -47.21
CA SER A 398 -5.40 -31.62 -48.20
C SER A 398 -5.28 -30.39 -49.11
N GLU A 399 -5.07 -30.64 -50.40
CA GLU A 399 -5.05 -29.61 -51.45
C GLU A 399 -6.46 -29.15 -51.86
N GLY A 400 -6.55 -27.95 -52.44
CA GLY A 400 -7.41 -27.70 -53.60
C GLY A 400 -8.80 -27.08 -53.36
N GLY A 401 -9.00 -25.85 -53.85
CA GLY A 401 -10.34 -25.24 -53.95
C GLY A 401 -10.33 -23.78 -54.42
N GLU A 402 -10.30 -23.54 -55.73
CA GLU A 402 -10.62 -22.22 -56.32
C GLU A 402 -12.15 -22.03 -56.43
N GLY A 403 -12.69 -20.84 -56.14
CA GLY A 403 -14.16 -20.64 -56.05
C GLY A 403 -14.71 -19.22 -55.88
N VAL A 404 -14.32 -18.28 -56.74
CA VAL A 404 -15.06 -17.08 -57.25
C VAL A 404 -16.31 -16.52 -56.50
N ALA A 405 -16.19 -15.25 -56.07
CA ALA A 405 -17.14 -14.11 -56.09
C ALA A 405 -18.29 -13.88 -55.04
N GLU A 406 -18.15 -12.71 -54.40
CA GLU A 406 -19.12 -11.59 -54.25
C GLU A 406 -20.25 -11.54 -53.19
N ASN A 407 -20.16 -10.45 -52.39
CA ASN A 407 -21.20 -9.61 -51.76
C ASN A 407 -21.97 -10.13 -50.52
N GLY A 408 -21.83 -9.40 -49.39
CA GLY A 408 -22.79 -9.45 -48.28
C GLY A 408 -22.28 -9.00 -46.89
N ASP A 409 -22.26 -7.69 -46.66
CA ASP A 409 -22.44 -6.93 -45.40
C ASP A 409 -21.88 -7.40 -44.02
N HIS A 410 -21.46 -6.38 -43.25
CA HIS A 410 -21.09 -6.39 -41.82
C HIS A 410 -19.72 -6.98 -41.41
N ASP A 411 -18.66 -6.25 -41.78
CA ASP A 411 -17.33 -6.32 -41.15
C ASP A 411 -17.33 -5.84 -39.68
N ASN A 412 -17.93 -6.61 -38.77
CA ASN A 412 -17.38 -6.73 -37.43
C ASN A 412 -16.19 -7.70 -37.55
N ALA A 413 -15.06 -7.18 -38.03
CA ALA A 413 -13.81 -7.90 -37.95
C ALA A 413 -13.45 -8.02 -36.46
N ASP A 414 -13.80 -9.17 -35.87
CA ASP A 414 -13.20 -9.65 -34.65
C ASP A 414 -11.70 -9.65 -34.89
N ALA A 415 -11.04 -8.62 -34.37
CA ALA A 415 -9.61 -8.47 -34.46
C ALA A 415 -9.02 -9.54 -33.55
N ASP A 416 -8.80 -10.73 -34.11
CA ASP A 416 -8.10 -11.83 -33.47
C ASP A 416 -6.95 -11.25 -32.67
N ASP A 417 -6.98 -11.46 -31.34
CA ASP A 417 -5.93 -11.03 -30.43
C ASP A 417 -4.73 -11.95 -30.68
N VAL A 418 -4.05 -11.72 -31.83
CA VAL A 418 -2.84 -12.44 -32.24
C VAL A 418 -1.86 -12.38 -31.08
N GLU A 419 -1.59 -13.56 -30.51
CA GLU A 419 -0.54 -13.78 -29.51
C GLU A 419 0.71 -13.02 -29.95
N PRO A 420 1.18 -12.02 -29.16
CA PRO A 420 2.32 -11.23 -29.59
C PRO A 420 3.52 -12.15 -29.64
N GLU A 421 4.11 -12.31 -30.84
CA GLU A 421 5.38 -13.01 -31.01
C GLU A 421 6.36 -12.55 -29.92
N GLU A 422 7.17 -13.48 -29.38
CA GLU A 422 8.14 -13.16 -28.32
C GLU A 422 9.17 -12.15 -28.83
N GLU A 423 8.83 -10.87 -28.72
CA GLU A 423 9.60 -9.84 -29.37
C GLU A 423 11.02 -9.76 -28.76
N ASP A 424 12.06 -10.05 -29.56
CA ASP A 424 13.46 -10.14 -29.12
C ASP A 424 13.85 -9.02 -28.13
N PRO A 425 14.37 -9.34 -26.92
CA PRO A 425 14.85 -8.34 -25.97
C PRO A 425 15.98 -7.45 -26.52
N ALA A 426 16.74 -7.89 -27.53
CA ALA A 426 17.78 -7.10 -28.18
C ALA A 426 17.22 -5.84 -28.86
N LYS A 427 15.97 -5.85 -29.35
CA LYS A 427 15.38 -4.70 -30.08
C LYS A 427 15.16 -3.44 -29.22
N TYR A 428 15.21 -3.57 -27.88
CA TYR A 428 15.13 -2.44 -26.96
C TYR A 428 16.51 -1.91 -26.55
N LEU A 429 17.58 -2.51 -27.06
CA LEU A 429 18.96 -2.16 -26.77
C LEU A 429 19.57 -1.40 -27.94
N ASP A 430 20.37 -0.38 -27.65
CA ASP A 430 21.24 0.24 -28.64
C ASP A 430 22.49 -0.63 -28.90
N ASP A 431 23.31 -0.25 -29.89
CA ASP A 431 24.56 -0.94 -30.23
C ASP A 431 25.56 -1.03 -29.05
N ASN A 432 25.38 -0.19 -28.02
CA ASN A 432 26.20 -0.18 -26.80
C ASN A 432 25.62 -1.07 -25.70
N GLY A 433 24.48 -1.73 -25.90
CA GLY A 433 23.77 -2.49 -24.88
C GLY A 433 23.16 -1.61 -23.77
N GLN A 434 22.94 -0.31 -24.01
CA GLN A 434 22.07 0.54 -23.20
C GLN A 434 20.63 0.38 -23.67
N PHE A 435 19.66 0.65 -22.80
CA PHE A 435 18.26 0.64 -23.21
C PHE A 435 17.94 1.89 -24.02
N ASP A 436 17.22 1.74 -25.14
CA ASP A 436 16.90 2.84 -26.04
C ASP A 436 16.20 4.00 -25.28
N ARG A 437 16.73 5.21 -25.46
CA ARG A 437 16.29 6.38 -24.68
C ARG A 437 14.90 6.87 -25.06
N MET A 438 14.48 6.68 -26.31
CA MET A 438 13.16 7.09 -26.79
C MET A 438 12.09 6.09 -26.30
N VAL A 439 12.38 4.78 -26.39
CA VAL A 439 11.57 3.73 -25.78
C VAL A 439 11.44 4.01 -24.28
N LEU A 440 12.55 4.20 -23.56
CA LEU A 440 12.55 4.48 -22.12
C LEU A 440 11.71 5.71 -21.73
N ALA A 441 11.77 6.78 -22.53
CA ALA A 441 11.01 8.00 -22.28
C ALA A 441 9.50 7.82 -22.50
N SER A 442 9.10 6.84 -23.33
CA SER A 442 7.70 6.48 -23.56
C SER A 442 7.12 5.50 -22.52
N LEU A 443 7.97 4.83 -21.73
CA LEU A 443 7.50 3.85 -20.75
C LEU A 443 6.81 4.53 -19.55
N PRO A 444 5.60 4.08 -19.16
CA PRO A 444 4.95 4.55 -17.95
C PRO A 444 5.72 4.10 -16.70
N LYS A 445 5.74 4.93 -15.66
CA LYS A 445 6.23 4.54 -14.33
C LYS A 445 5.29 3.52 -13.70
N LEU A 446 5.83 2.50 -13.04
CA LEU A 446 5.05 1.67 -12.14
C LEU A 446 4.80 2.45 -10.84
N GLU A 447 3.59 3.00 -10.72
CA GLU A 447 3.13 3.71 -9.53
C GLU A 447 2.00 2.97 -8.82
N GLU A 448 1.44 1.93 -9.43
CA GLU A 448 0.45 1.01 -8.85
C GLU A 448 1.11 -0.15 -8.10
N PHE A 449 0.37 -0.79 -7.20
CA PHE A 449 0.76 -2.09 -6.69
C PHE A 449 0.56 -3.17 -7.77
N ILE A 450 1.54 -4.04 -7.93
CA ILE A 450 1.34 -5.31 -8.64
C ILE A 450 0.41 -6.18 -7.78
N PRO A 451 -0.73 -6.67 -8.30
CA PRO A 451 -1.59 -7.58 -7.54
C PRO A 451 -0.82 -8.82 -7.10
N GLU A 452 -1.14 -9.35 -5.92
CA GLU A 452 -0.36 -10.43 -5.32
C GLU A 452 -0.30 -11.61 -6.28
N GLU A 453 -1.42 -12.04 -6.85
CA GLU A 453 -1.58 -13.11 -7.84
C GLU A 453 -0.61 -13.00 -9.04
N TYR A 454 -0.20 -11.80 -9.45
CA TYR A 454 0.71 -11.56 -10.58
C TYR A 454 2.12 -11.07 -10.17
N PHE A 455 2.40 -10.93 -8.87
CA PHE A 455 3.68 -10.44 -8.38
C PHE A 455 4.84 -11.39 -8.74
N PRO A 456 5.95 -10.92 -9.36
CA PRO A 456 7.03 -11.78 -9.85
C PRO A 456 7.66 -12.66 -8.77
N ASP A 457 7.91 -13.93 -9.07
CA ASP A 457 8.67 -14.85 -8.20
C ASP A 457 10.16 -14.81 -8.51
N ALA A 458 10.50 -14.50 -9.76
CA ALA A 458 11.85 -14.39 -10.26
C ALA A 458 11.97 -13.25 -11.27
N LEU A 459 13.19 -12.73 -11.42
CA LEU A 459 13.56 -11.79 -12.48
C LEU A 459 14.63 -12.42 -13.38
N MET A 460 14.49 -12.27 -14.69
CA MET A 460 15.61 -12.37 -15.62
C MET A 460 16.22 -10.97 -15.76
N VAL A 461 17.43 -10.76 -15.25
CA VAL A 461 18.07 -9.45 -15.22
C VAL A 461 19.07 -9.33 -16.37
N ILE A 462 18.76 -8.43 -17.31
CA ILE A 462 19.59 -8.11 -18.47
C ILE A 462 20.48 -6.91 -18.12
N ARG A 463 21.76 -6.98 -18.49
CA ARG A 463 22.77 -5.95 -18.22
C ARG A 463 23.59 -5.70 -19.48
N THR A 464 24.09 -4.47 -19.63
CA THR A 464 25.01 -4.08 -20.71
C THR A 464 26.21 -5.04 -20.79
N GLY A 465 26.39 -5.70 -21.93
CA GLY A 465 27.50 -6.63 -22.19
C GLY A 465 27.54 -7.89 -21.34
N GLY A 466 26.50 -8.20 -20.55
CA GLY A 466 26.46 -9.36 -19.66
C GLY A 466 25.37 -10.36 -20.05
N HIS A 467 25.64 -11.65 -19.83
CA HIS A 467 24.60 -12.68 -19.96
C HIS A 467 23.44 -12.40 -19.00
N PRO A 468 22.18 -12.68 -19.39
CA PRO A 468 21.04 -12.60 -18.49
C PRO A 468 21.27 -13.50 -17.27
N LYS A 469 21.12 -12.95 -16.06
CA LYS A 469 21.26 -13.70 -14.79
C LYS A 469 19.91 -13.71 -14.10
N LYS A 470 19.49 -14.89 -13.64
CA LYS A 470 18.24 -15.08 -12.89
C LYS A 470 18.40 -14.60 -11.45
N TYR A 471 17.35 -13.99 -10.91
CA TYR A 471 17.22 -13.59 -9.51
C TYR A 471 15.91 -14.14 -8.96
N LYS A 472 15.88 -14.51 -7.68
CA LYS A 472 14.68 -15.02 -6.99
C LYS A 472 14.20 -14.04 -5.94
N ARG A 473 12.88 -13.85 -5.85
CA ARG A 473 12.23 -13.01 -4.82
C ARG A 473 12.44 -13.64 -3.44
N ILE A 474 12.84 -12.81 -2.48
CA ILE A 474 12.90 -13.15 -1.06
C ILE A 474 11.81 -12.39 -0.27
N LEU A 475 11.57 -11.13 -0.63
CA LEU A 475 10.57 -10.25 -0.03
C LEU A 475 9.79 -9.48 -1.11
N PRO A 476 8.52 -9.10 -0.88
CA PRO A 476 7.67 -9.60 0.21
C PRO A 476 7.41 -11.11 0.03
N LYS A 477 6.78 -11.74 1.03
CA LYS A 477 6.32 -13.13 0.95
C LYS A 477 4.80 -13.15 0.87
N PHE A 478 4.26 -14.07 0.08
CA PHE A 478 2.82 -14.28 -0.11
C PHE A 478 2.43 -15.70 0.34
N GLU A 479 1.16 -15.91 0.70
CA GLU A 479 0.66 -17.21 1.19
C GLU A 479 0.92 -18.34 0.18
N ARG A 480 0.74 -18.05 -1.11
CA ARG A 480 0.99 -18.96 -2.23
C ARG A 480 2.46 -19.38 -2.40
N ASP A 481 3.42 -18.71 -1.78
CA ASP A 481 4.85 -19.05 -1.91
C ASP A 481 5.17 -20.40 -1.24
N GLY A 482 4.28 -20.90 -0.36
CA GLY A 482 4.33 -22.25 0.20
C GLY A 482 3.66 -23.33 -0.66
N LEU A 483 2.99 -22.98 -1.76
CA LEU A 483 2.28 -23.93 -2.61
C LEU A 483 3.25 -24.60 -3.61
N GLN A 484 3.45 -25.91 -3.45
CA GLN A 484 4.28 -26.70 -4.36
C GLN A 484 3.62 -26.81 -5.74
N GLY A 485 4.41 -26.70 -6.80
CA GLY A 485 3.96 -26.89 -8.18
C GLY A 485 3.30 -25.69 -8.85
N ALA A 486 3.13 -24.55 -8.15
CA ALA A 486 2.72 -23.31 -8.80
C ALA A 486 3.77 -22.86 -9.85
N PRO A 487 3.36 -22.42 -11.05
CA PRO A 487 4.30 -21.96 -12.07
C PRO A 487 5.02 -20.68 -11.61
N GLU A 488 6.34 -20.66 -11.77
CA GLU A 488 7.17 -19.52 -11.38
C GLU A 488 6.92 -18.34 -12.32
N ARG A 489 6.40 -17.22 -11.78
CA ARG A 489 6.09 -16.02 -12.57
C ARG A 489 7.35 -15.18 -12.75
N LEU A 490 8.01 -15.41 -13.89
CA LEU A 490 9.26 -14.78 -14.31
C LEU A 490 9.00 -13.44 -15.01
N ALA A 491 9.55 -12.35 -14.46
CA ALA A 491 9.58 -11.03 -15.10
C ALA A 491 10.95 -10.77 -15.74
N THR A 492 11.07 -9.77 -16.62
CA THR A 492 12.37 -9.35 -17.21
C THR A 492 12.70 -7.93 -16.82
N LEU A 493 13.88 -7.71 -16.22
CA LEU A 493 14.37 -6.40 -15.76
C LEU A 493 15.59 -5.96 -16.57
N TYR A 494 15.52 -4.79 -17.19
CA TYR A 494 16.62 -4.20 -17.96
C TYR A 494 17.42 -3.23 -17.07
N PHE A 495 18.52 -3.71 -16.49
CA PHE A 495 19.31 -2.95 -15.49
C PHE A 495 20.40 -2.06 -16.13
N ASN A 496 20.06 -1.42 -17.24
CA ASN A 496 20.96 -0.61 -18.07
C ASN A 496 20.44 0.81 -18.37
N GLY A 497 19.27 1.21 -17.84
CA GLY A 497 18.76 2.58 -17.92
C GLY A 497 19.57 3.61 -17.09
N PRO A 498 19.19 4.89 -17.10
CA PRO A 498 19.96 5.97 -16.46
C PRO A 498 20.00 5.83 -14.93
N THR A 499 21.09 6.32 -14.33
CA THR A 499 21.21 6.46 -12.87
C THR A 499 20.25 7.55 -12.39
N LEU A 500 19.40 7.21 -11.41
CA LEU A 500 18.49 8.14 -10.72
C LEU A 500 19.17 8.77 -9.50
N GLY A 501 20.10 8.07 -8.87
CA GLY A 501 20.87 8.55 -7.75
C GLY A 501 21.95 7.57 -7.30
N GLU A 502 22.92 8.10 -6.59
CA GLU A 502 24.01 7.34 -5.98
C GLU A 502 24.15 7.78 -4.52
N GLY A 503 24.22 6.82 -3.62
CA GLY A 503 24.39 7.02 -2.19
C GLY A 503 25.60 6.23 -1.70
N HIS A 504 25.98 6.43 -0.44
CA HIS A 504 27.22 5.89 0.14
C HIS A 504 27.37 4.35 0.06
N HIS A 505 26.26 3.62 -0.08
CA HIS A 505 26.23 2.16 -0.12
C HIS A 505 25.54 1.58 -1.36
N SER A 506 25.06 2.40 -2.30
CA SER A 506 24.16 1.91 -3.35
C SER A 506 24.04 2.84 -4.56
N THR A 507 23.73 2.24 -5.71
CA THR A 507 23.30 2.98 -6.91
C THR A 507 21.84 2.63 -7.24
N VAL A 508 21.06 3.64 -7.60
CA VAL A 508 19.66 3.52 -8.05
C VAL A 508 19.60 3.84 -9.54
N ARG A 509 19.01 2.97 -10.35
CA ARG A 509 18.79 3.20 -11.79
C ARG A 509 17.30 3.14 -12.12
N ARG A 510 16.86 3.89 -13.12
CA ARG A 510 15.58 3.65 -13.78
C ARG A 510 15.74 2.39 -14.60
N ALA A 511 14.93 1.36 -14.31
CA ALA A 511 14.99 0.08 -14.99
C ALA A 511 13.62 -0.25 -15.62
N PRO A 512 13.57 -0.48 -16.94
CA PRO A 512 12.41 -1.10 -17.58
C PRO A 512 12.15 -2.50 -17.02
N LEU A 513 10.87 -2.81 -16.81
CA LEU A 513 10.37 -4.07 -16.28
C LEU A 513 9.24 -4.59 -17.18
N LYS A 514 9.45 -5.76 -17.79
CA LYS A 514 8.39 -6.57 -18.43
C LYS A 514 7.82 -7.49 -17.36
N LEU A 515 6.53 -7.33 -17.06
CA LEU A 515 5.81 -8.10 -16.05
C LEU A 515 5.47 -9.52 -16.57
N PRO A 516 5.22 -10.49 -15.67
CA PRO A 516 4.90 -11.86 -16.06
C PRO A 516 3.46 -11.93 -16.58
N ALA A 517 3.23 -12.76 -17.60
CA ALA A 517 1.88 -13.01 -18.12
C ALA A 517 0.92 -13.52 -17.01
N PRO A 518 -0.38 -13.18 -17.04
CA PRO A 518 -1.07 -12.35 -18.05
C PRO A 518 -0.96 -10.83 -17.83
N LEU A 519 -0.15 -10.38 -16.86
CA LEU A 519 -0.01 -8.97 -16.53
C LEU A 519 0.92 -8.25 -17.51
N SER A 520 0.49 -7.10 -18.01
CA SER A 520 1.28 -6.25 -18.91
C SER A 520 1.05 -4.77 -18.64
N ALA A 521 1.91 -3.91 -19.20
CA ALA A 521 1.66 -2.48 -19.18
C ALA A 521 0.73 -2.02 -20.33
N TYR A 522 0.11 -0.86 -20.13
CA TYR A 522 -0.42 -0.03 -21.21
C TYR A 522 0.72 0.55 -22.08
N GLY A 523 0.40 0.92 -23.32
CA GLY A 523 1.35 1.41 -24.32
C GLY A 523 2.05 0.31 -25.14
N ARG A 524 2.61 0.72 -26.29
CA ARG A 524 3.18 -0.15 -27.34
C ARG A 524 4.16 -1.21 -26.82
N HIS A 525 5.01 -0.84 -25.88
CA HIS A 525 6.11 -1.70 -25.41
C HIS A 525 5.74 -2.64 -24.25
N ARG A 526 4.51 -2.55 -23.72
CA ARG A 526 3.97 -3.43 -22.65
C ARG A 526 4.85 -3.53 -21.37
N MET A 527 5.74 -2.57 -21.15
CA MET A 527 6.67 -2.48 -20.01
C MET A 527 6.40 -1.23 -19.17
N VAL A 528 6.82 -1.27 -17.90
CA VAL A 528 6.83 -0.14 -16.96
C VAL A 528 8.26 0.23 -16.55
N THR A 529 8.49 1.39 -15.94
CA THR A 529 9.75 1.70 -15.24
C THR A 529 9.64 1.54 -13.74
N VAL A 530 10.70 1.04 -13.11
CA VAL A 530 10.87 0.99 -11.64
C VAL A 530 12.19 1.65 -11.24
N ALA A 531 12.28 2.10 -9.98
CA ALA A 531 13.56 2.42 -9.37
C ALA A 531 14.21 1.11 -8.88
N ALA A 532 15.32 0.72 -9.50
CA ALA A 532 16.08 -0.47 -9.13
C ALA A 532 17.36 -0.07 -8.40
N LYS A 533 17.40 -0.34 -7.09
CA LYS A 533 18.53 -0.08 -6.19
C LYS A 533 19.38 -1.34 -6.05
N ARG A 534 20.70 -1.20 -6.24
CA ARG A 534 21.71 -2.25 -5.97
C ARG A 534 22.71 -1.75 -4.94
N SER A 535 23.28 -2.66 -4.14
CA SER A 535 24.35 -2.33 -3.21
C SER A 535 25.70 -2.28 -3.93
N PHE A 536 26.66 -1.58 -3.35
CA PHE A 536 28.06 -1.80 -3.68
C PHE A 536 28.53 -3.20 -3.23
N GLY A 537 29.66 -3.66 -3.79
CA GLY A 537 30.23 -4.98 -3.53
C GLY A 537 30.99 -5.07 -2.21
N ASN A 538 30.43 -4.55 -1.10
CA ASN A 538 31.01 -4.69 0.24
C ASN A 538 29.94 -5.07 1.27
N ILE A 539 30.39 -5.56 2.43
CA ILE A 539 29.55 -6.16 3.47
C ILE A 539 28.52 -5.15 4.01
N SER A 540 28.94 -3.97 4.44
CA SER A 540 28.05 -2.92 4.95
C SER A 540 26.97 -2.54 3.93
N ALA A 541 27.32 -2.41 2.64
CA ALA A 541 26.36 -2.11 1.59
C ALA A 541 25.32 -3.22 1.38
N ARG A 542 25.75 -4.49 1.39
CA ARG A 542 24.85 -5.65 1.31
C ARG A 542 23.89 -5.66 2.50
N LYS A 543 24.41 -5.47 3.71
CA LYS A 543 23.65 -5.38 4.97
C LYS A 543 22.55 -4.30 4.89
N PHE A 544 22.92 -3.07 4.52
CA PHE A 544 21.95 -1.96 4.45
C PHE A 544 20.88 -2.15 3.36
N LEU A 545 21.21 -2.67 2.18
CA LEU A 545 20.21 -2.94 1.14
C LEU A 545 19.19 -4.00 1.58
N ARG A 546 19.67 -5.07 2.22
CA ARG A 546 18.80 -6.11 2.77
C ARG A 546 17.91 -5.56 3.88
N HIS A 547 18.48 -4.81 4.80
CA HIS A 547 17.77 -4.23 5.92
C HIS A 547 16.66 -3.28 5.45
N GLU A 548 16.96 -2.43 4.44
CA GLU A 548 15.99 -1.58 3.77
C GLU A 548 14.81 -2.38 3.18
N ALA A 549 15.09 -3.49 2.49
CA ALA A 549 14.06 -4.37 1.96
C ALA A 549 13.20 -5.03 3.06
N GLY A 550 13.81 -5.39 4.19
CA GLY A 550 13.11 -5.84 5.40
C GLY A 550 12.12 -4.79 5.89
N ILE A 551 12.58 -3.55 6.08
CA ILE A 551 11.74 -2.42 6.49
C ILE A 551 10.60 -2.17 5.49
N PHE A 552 10.87 -2.21 4.17
CA PHE A 552 9.82 -2.10 3.16
C PHE A 552 8.75 -3.19 3.26
N SER A 553 9.13 -4.43 3.61
CA SER A 553 8.19 -5.54 3.81
C SER A 553 7.34 -5.42 5.09
N LEU A 554 7.75 -4.57 6.03
CA LEU A 554 7.04 -4.31 7.30
C LEU A 554 6.08 -3.10 7.22
N PHE A 555 6.21 -2.24 6.22
CA PHE A 555 5.36 -1.04 6.15
C PHE A 555 3.89 -1.41 5.94
N PRO A 556 2.96 -0.94 6.81
CA PRO A 556 1.54 -1.11 6.57
C PRO A 556 1.15 -0.42 5.26
N ARG A 557 0.27 -1.08 4.50
CA ARG A 557 -0.11 -0.71 3.13
C ARG A 557 -0.48 0.76 2.96
N HIS A 558 -1.17 1.34 3.95
CA HIS A 558 -1.58 2.75 3.95
C HIS A 558 -0.43 3.78 3.96
N LEU A 559 0.82 3.40 4.27
CA LEU A 559 1.99 4.27 4.11
C LEU A 559 2.48 4.35 2.66
N GLN A 560 2.07 3.40 1.82
CA GLN A 560 2.44 3.27 0.41
C GLN A 560 1.27 3.64 -0.54
N GLU A 561 0.09 3.93 0.02
CA GLU A 561 -1.14 4.32 -0.70
C GLU A 561 -1.45 5.81 -0.54
N GLU A 562 -2.05 6.41 -1.57
CA GLU A 562 -2.61 7.76 -1.48
C GLU A 562 -4.07 7.63 -1.05
N TYR A 563 -4.55 8.49 -0.14
CA TYR A 563 -5.95 8.60 0.27
C TYR A 563 -6.50 9.96 -0.10
N CYS A 564 -7.82 10.06 -0.22
CA CYS A 564 -8.50 11.34 -0.40
C CYS A 564 -8.43 12.23 0.85
N GLY A 565 -8.66 13.52 0.63
CA GLY A 565 -8.73 14.54 1.68
C GLY A 565 -7.41 14.83 2.39
N TYR A 566 -7.57 15.31 3.63
CA TYR A 566 -6.51 15.89 4.43
C TYR A 566 -6.52 15.31 5.84
N ASN A 567 -5.37 15.33 6.50
CA ASN A 567 -5.19 14.98 7.90
C ASN A 567 -4.70 16.17 8.72
N LEU A 568 -5.02 16.20 10.01
CA LEU A 568 -4.27 16.98 11.00
C LEU A 568 -3.25 16.08 11.70
N VAL A 569 -2.00 16.55 11.80
CA VAL A 569 -0.91 15.79 12.42
C VAL A 569 0.03 16.72 13.18
N THR A 570 -0.05 16.67 14.51
CA THR A 570 0.78 17.50 15.40
C THR A 570 2.28 17.25 15.16
N PRO A 571 3.15 18.28 15.18
CA PRO A 571 2.90 19.68 15.55
C PRO A 571 2.21 20.55 14.50
N ILE A 572 2.00 20.08 13.26
CA ILE A 572 1.38 20.87 12.19
C ILE A 572 -0.07 21.19 12.57
N ARG A 573 -0.42 22.49 12.61
CA ARG A 573 -1.76 22.98 12.99
C ARG A 573 -2.74 23.06 11.81
N TYR A 574 -2.25 22.83 10.59
CA TYR A 574 -2.98 22.98 9.33
C TYR A 574 -3.23 21.64 8.63
N PRO A 575 -4.35 21.48 7.89
CA PRO A 575 -4.62 20.27 7.11
C PRO A 575 -3.53 20.01 6.07
N VAL A 576 -3.07 18.75 5.99
CA VAL A 576 -2.09 18.29 5.00
C VAL A 576 -2.63 17.08 4.22
N PRO A 577 -2.40 16.96 2.90
CA PRO A 577 -2.93 15.85 2.09
C PRO A 577 -2.56 14.47 2.63
N VAL A 578 -3.48 13.50 2.52
CA VAL A 578 -3.24 12.11 2.94
C VAL A 578 -2.54 11.29 1.84
N GLY A 579 -1.46 11.83 1.26
CA GLY A 579 -0.62 11.12 0.29
C GLY A 579 0.24 10.03 0.93
N ALA A 580 0.73 9.08 0.13
CA ALA A 580 1.64 8.04 0.62
C ALA A 580 2.91 8.64 1.24
N VAL A 581 3.42 7.99 2.28
CA VAL A 581 4.62 8.40 3.03
C VAL A 581 5.90 7.85 2.40
N VAL A 582 5.86 6.62 1.89
CA VAL A 582 7.02 5.86 1.40
C VAL A 582 6.74 5.26 0.00
N PRO A 583 7.77 4.98 -0.82
CA PRO A 583 7.61 4.32 -2.12
C PRO A 583 6.86 2.99 -2.01
N LYS A 584 6.10 2.63 -3.04
CA LYS A 584 5.65 1.24 -3.18
C LYS A 584 6.82 0.28 -3.35
N PHE A 585 6.70 -0.88 -2.73
CA PHE A 585 7.69 -1.96 -2.75
C PHE A 585 7.34 -3.02 -3.81
N TYR A 586 8.24 -3.23 -4.78
CA TYR A 586 8.09 -4.22 -5.86
C TYR A 586 9.02 -5.43 -5.70
N GLY A 587 9.62 -5.57 -4.52
CA GLY A 587 10.32 -6.75 -4.06
C GLY A 587 11.83 -6.61 -3.94
N TYR A 588 12.42 -7.55 -3.21
CA TYR A 588 13.85 -7.72 -3.06
C TYR A 588 14.25 -9.10 -3.58
N TYR A 589 15.22 -9.11 -4.49
CA TYR A 589 15.58 -10.25 -5.31
C TYR A 589 17.08 -10.52 -5.20
N VAL A 590 17.43 -11.78 -4.94
CA VAL A 590 18.81 -12.25 -4.77
C VAL A 590 19.21 -13.05 -6.02
N PRO A 591 20.46 -12.92 -6.53
CA PRO A 591 20.92 -13.72 -7.66
C PRO A 591 20.76 -15.21 -7.39
N VAL A 592 20.39 -15.96 -8.43
CA VAL A 592 20.41 -17.43 -8.43
C VAL A 592 21.76 -17.88 -8.92
N GLU A 593 22.44 -18.73 -8.16
CA GLU A 593 23.74 -19.29 -8.55
C GLU A 593 23.60 -20.38 -9.61
N ASP A 594 24.73 -20.79 -10.20
CA ASP A 594 24.73 -21.66 -11.39
C ASP A 594 24.27 -23.10 -11.07
N ASP A 595 24.25 -23.49 -9.79
CA ASP A 595 23.64 -24.71 -9.26
C ASP A 595 22.13 -24.59 -8.97
N GLY A 596 21.54 -23.40 -9.20
CA GLY A 596 20.15 -23.08 -8.90
C GLY A 596 19.89 -22.65 -7.45
N SER A 597 20.90 -22.59 -6.59
CA SER A 597 20.78 -22.13 -5.21
C SER A 597 20.60 -20.60 -5.12
N VAL A 598 20.13 -20.12 -3.97
CA VAL A 598 19.92 -18.68 -3.70
C VAL A 598 20.57 -18.34 -2.37
N CYS A 599 21.65 -17.57 -2.39
CA CYS A 599 22.43 -17.26 -1.19
C CYS A 599 22.07 -15.88 -0.61
N ASP A 600 21.09 -15.86 0.29
CA ASP A 600 20.55 -14.64 0.89
C ASP A 600 21.22 -14.30 2.24
N HIS A 601 22.51 -13.95 2.18
CA HIS A 601 23.31 -13.59 3.36
C HIS A 601 22.75 -12.36 4.10
N THR A 602 22.57 -12.48 5.42
CA THR A 602 21.99 -11.39 6.23
C THR A 602 22.99 -10.30 6.60
N TYR A 603 24.26 -10.67 6.79
CA TYR A 603 25.35 -9.83 7.31
C TYR A 603 25.04 -9.15 8.66
N GLU A 604 24.10 -9.68 9.45
CA GLU A 604 23.70 -9.09 10.75
C GLU A 604 24.84 -9.07 11.79
N GLU A 605 25.73 -10.08 11.75
CA GLU A 605 26.88 -10.23 12.66
C GLU A 605 28.05 -9.28 12.36
N TYR A 606 28.03 -8.62 11.20
CA TYR A 606 29.11 -7.76 10.75
C TYR A 606 28.88 -6.30 11.16
N ASP A 607 29.96 -5.55 11.33
CA ASP A 607 29.87 -4.13 11.67
C ASP A 607 29.27 -3.29 10.52
N GLU A 608 28.68 -2.15 10.85
CA GLU A 608 28.15 -1.20 9.86
C GLU A 608 29.24 -0.49 9.05
N GLU A 609 30.47 -0.46 9.55
CA GLU A 609 31.65 0.09 8.90
C GLU A 609 32.46 -0.99 8.15
N ASP A 610 31.96 -2.24 8.05
CA ASP A 610 32.67 -3.31 7.35
C ASP A 610 32.68 -3.10 5.83
N MET A 611 33.84 -2.65 5.33
CA MET A 611 34.09 -2.36 3.92
C MET A 611 34.73 -3.53 3.16
N ARG A 612 34.83 -4.74 3.75
CA ARG A 612 35.37 -5.92 3.05
C ARG A 612 34.57 -6.20 1.79
N SER A 613 35.29 -6.50 0.70
CA SER A 613 34.70 -6.84 -0.59
C SER A 613 33.88 -8.13 -0.50
N VAL A 614 32.74 -8.16 -1.19
CA VAL A 614 31.85 -9.31 -1.33
C VAL A 614 31.79 -9.68 -2.81
N GLU A 615 32.21 -10.90 -3.12
CA GLU A 615 32.16 -11.44 -4.48
C GLU A 615 30.72 -11.65 -4.98
N GLY A 616 30.59 -11.92 -6.28
CA GLY A 616 29.30 -12.22 -6.90
C GLY A 616 28.37 -11.02 -7.10
N PHE A 617 27.15 -11.33 -7.53
CA PHE A 617 26.18 -10.33 -7.95
C PHE A 617 25.50 -9.62 -6.77
N SER A 618 25.22 -8.32 -6.91
CA SER A 618 24.42 -7.58 -5.94
C SER A 618 22.95 -7.99 -6.01
N PRO A 619 22.29 -8.26 -4.88
CA PRO A 619 20.83 -8.24 -4.78
C PRO A 619 20.24 -6.92 -5.29
N LEU A 620 18.96 -6.96 -5.64
CA LEU A 620 18.20 -5.84 -6.19
C LEU A 620 16.96 -5.56 -5.34
N LEU A 621 16.78 -4.30 -4.98
CA LEU A 621 15.58 -3.75 -4.37
C LEU A 621 14.81 -2.94 -5.42
N LEU A 622 13.56 -3.30 -5.70
CA LEU A 622 12.70 -2.60 -6.66
C LEU A 622 11.64 -1.77 -5.93
N THR A 623 11.51 -0.50 -6.28
CA THR A 623 10.53 0.45 -5.69
C THR A 623 9.93 1.43 -6.70
N GLU A 624 8.90 2.17 -6.28
CA GLU A 624 8.29 3.30 -7.00
C GLU A 624 9.34 4.36 -7.39
N GLU A 625 9.22 4.88 -8.62
CA GLU A 625 10.15 5.88 -9.16
C GLU A 625 9.72 7.32 -8.78
N CYS A 626 10.05 7.73 -7.56
CA CYS A 626 9.42 8.88 -6.89
C CYS A 626 9.87 10.29 -7.34
N GLY A 627 10.70 10.41 -8.39
CA GLY A 627 11.14 11.70 -8.95
C GLY A 627 12.49 12.19 -8.46
N GLU A 628 12.59 13.50 -8.22
CA GLU A 628 13.83 14.22 -7.86
C GLU A 628 13.89 14.50 -6.36
N PRO A 629 15.06 14.78 -5.76
CA PRO A 629 15.13 15.28 -4.39
C PRO A 629 14.48 16.67 -4.20
N ILE A 630 13.91 16.92 -3.02
CA ILE A 630 13.34 18.24 -2.69
C ILE A 630 14.41 19.31 -2.50
N VAL A 631 14.04 20.58 -2.74
CA VAL A 631 14.89 21.76 -2.49
C VAL A 631 14.10 22.75 -1.64
N PRO A 632 14.19 22.70 -0.29
CA PRO A 632 13.29 23.43 0.60
C PRO A 632 13.23 24.95 0.37
N ARG A 633 14.34 25.57 -0.08
CA ARG A 633 14.39 27.00 -0.43
C ARG A 633 13.49 27.39 -1.61
N LYS A 634 13.04 26.44 -2.43
CA LYS A 634 12.12 26.64 -3.57
C LYS A 634 10.66 26.35 -3.24
N PHE A 635 10.39 25.85 -2.02
CA PHE A 635 9.09 25.28 -1.64
C PHE A 635 8.28 26.30 -0.84
N SER A 636 6.94 26.23 -0.96
CA SER A 636 6.06 27.02 -0.09
C SER A 636 6.13 26.52 1.35
N VAL A 637 5.56 27.26 2.31
CA VAL A 637 5.45 26.75 3.68
C VAL A 637 4.58 25.49 3.72
N ASP A 638 3.54 25.45 2.88
CA ASP A 638 2.66 24.28 2.74
C ASP A 638 3.39 23.04 2.20
N ASP A 639 4.22 23.16 1.17
CA ASP A 639 4.98 22.02 0.65
C ASP A 639 5.98 21.48 1.70
N ARG A 640 6.55 22.38 2.51
CA ARG A 640 7.47 22.02 3.60
C ARG A 640 6.75 21.35 4.77
N SER A 641 5.60 21.88 5.19
CA SER A 641 4.73 21.24 6.18
C SER A 641 4.21 19.88 5.70
N GLU A 642 3.93 19.73 4.41
CA GLU A 642 3.56 18.45 3.81
C GLU A 642 4.72 17.45 3.85
N CYS A 643 5.94 17.86 3.48
CA CYS A 643 7.16 17.06 3.65
C CYS A 643 7.38 16.65 5.13
N TYR A 644 7.19 17.58 6.07
CA TYR A 644 7.30 17.29 7.50
C TYR A 644 6.26 16.28 7.98
N SER A 645 5.03 16.37 7.45
CA SER A 645 3.94 15.44 7.76
C SER A 645 4.29 13.98 7.47
N LEU A 646 5.12 13.72 6.45
CA LEU A 646 5.55 12.37 6.08
C LEU A 646 6.30 11.73 7.24
N MET A 647 7.25 12.45 7.83
CA MET A 647 8.04 11.97 8.97
C MET A 647 7.16 11.79 10.22
N CYS A 648 6.26 12.73 10.51
CA CYS A 648 5.32 12.56 11.62
C CYS A 648 4.45 11.31 11.45
N ARG A 649 3.94 11.05 10.24
CA ARG A 649 3.11 9.88 9.93
C ARG A 649 3.91 8.57 9.96
N LEU A 650 5.15 8.58 9.50
CA LEU A 650 6.10 7.46 9.64
C LEU A 650 6.34 7.10 11.12
N GLN A 651 6.56 8.11 11.97
CA GLN A 651 6.80 7.94 13.40
C GLN A 651 5.55 7.51 14.17
N LEU A 652 4.36 7.97 13.77
CA LEU A 652 3.08 7.49 14.29
C LEU A 652 2.83 6.01 13.94
N ALA A 653 3.23 5.58 12.74
CA ALA A 653 3.29 4.18 12.36
C ALA A 653 4.46 3.41 13.02
N ARG A 654 5.19 4.04 13.97
CA ARG A 654 6.24 3.44 14.80
C ARG A 654 7.52 3.06 14.05
N PHE A 655 7.83 3.78 12.97
CA PHE A 655 9.10 3.72 12.24
C PHE A 655 9.92 5.00 12.45
N SER A 656 11.24 4.86 12.57
CA SER A 656 12.23 5.94 12.40
C SER A 656 13.08 5.55 11.19
N GLN A 657 13.44 6.53 10.35
CA GLN A 657 14.24 6.27 9.14
C GLN A 657 15.76 6.29 9.43
N GLY A 658 16.20 6.87 10.56
CA GLY A 658 17.58 6.79 11.07
C GLY A 658 18.64 7.60 10.32
N SER A 659 18.28 8.26 9.21
CA SER A 659 19.18 9.04 8.36
C SER A 659 18.39 10.14 7.61
N MET A 660 17.65 10.97 8.35
CA MET A 660 16.75 11.97 7.75
C MET A 660 17.54 13.16 7.21
N TYR A 661 17.46 13.38 5.90
CA TYR A 661 18.05 14.51 5.17
C TYR A 661 17.11 14.92 4.03
N VAL A 662 17.19 16.19 3.57
CA VAL A 662 16.38 16.66 2.43
C VAL A 662 16.53 15.81 1.16
N ARG A 663 17.73 15.27 0.91
CA ARG A 663 18.00 14.42 -0.26
C ARG A 663 17.25 13.08 -0.23
N ASN A 664 16.81 12.64 0.95
CA ASN A 664 16.07 11.40 1.17
C ASN A 664 14.55 11.63 1.12
N ILE A 665 14.11 12.79 0.61
CA ILE A 665 12.72 13.04 0.26
C ILE A 665 12.66 13.40 -1.21
N LEU A 666 11.91 12.58 -1.94
CA LEU A 666 11.69 12.77 -3.36
C LEU A 666 10.33 13.42 -3.60
N TRP A 667 10.23 14.16 -4.70
CA TRP A 667 9.00 14.74 -5.20
C TRP A 667 8.86 14.56 -6.70
N GLN A 668 7.62 14.38 -7.14
CA GLN A 668 7.26 14.34 -8.56
C GLN A 668 5.96 15.10 -8.85
N PRO A 669 5.71 15.50 -10.12
CA PRO A 669 4.42 16.08 -10.51
C PRO A 669 3.28 15.12 -10.17
N GLY A 670 2.19 15.66 -9.62
CA GLY A 670 1.02 14.88 -9.23
C GLY A 670 -0.29 15.66 -9.46
N PRO A 671 -1.41 15.20 -8.88
CA PRO A 671 -1.50 13.98 -8.07
C PRO A 671 -1.40 12.72 -8.94
N LEU A 672 -0.99 11.58 -8.39
CA LEU A 672 -0.66 10.41 -9.22
C LEU A 672 -1.88 9.71 -9.84
N TRP A 673 -3.08 9.93 -9.30
CA TRP A 673 -4.34 9.46 -9.87
C TRP A 673 -4.68 10.11 -11.22
N LYS A 674 -4.07 11.25 -11.57
CA LYS A 674 -4.21 11.87 -12.90
C LYS A 674 -3.25 11.25 -13.93
N PRO A 675 -3.60 11.23 -15.23
CA PRO A 675 -2.68 10.80 -16.28
C PRO A 675 -1.44 11.71 -16.31
N PRO A 676 -0.24 11.21 -16.68
CA PRO A 676 1.01 11.97 -16.61
C PRO A 676 0.99 13.36 -17.25
N ARG A 677 0.22 13.54 -18.34
CA ARG A 677 0.04 14.81 -19.06
C ARG A 677 -0.70 15.91 -18.28
N GLU A 678 -1.49 15.54 -17.26
CA GLU A 678 -2.29 16.44 -16.43
C GLU A 678 -1.70 16.64 -15.02
N ARG A 679 -0.55 16.00 -14.75
CA ARG A 679 0.17 16.15 -13.48
C ARG A 679 0.99 17.42 -13.47
N SER A 680 1.10 18.05 -12.30
CA SER A 680 1.80 19.33 -12.14
C SER A 680 2.64 19.37 -10.86
N ARG A 681 3.72 20.15 -10.88
CA ARG A 681 4.46 20.56 -9.68
C ARG A 681 3.68 21.53 -8.79
N ALA A 682 2.53 22.04 -9.24
CA ALA A 682 1.57 22.75 -8.39
C ALA A 682 0.80 21.80 -7.45
N THR A 683 0.74 20.50 -7.78
CA THR A 683 0.10 19.43 -7.00
C THR A 683 1.09 18.28 -6.81
N PRO A 684 2.25 18.52 -6.16
CA PRO A 684 3.31 17.51 -6.07
C PRO A 684 2.90 16.32 -5.21
N SER A 685 3.51 15.16 -5.49
CA SER A 685 3.46 13.98 -4.63
C SER A 685 4.85 13.74 -4.04
N PHE A 686 4.92 13.58 -2.71
CA PHE A 686 6.17 13.40 -1.95
C PHE A 686 6.34 11.98 -1.40
N ARG A 687 7.59 11.54 -1.19
CA ARG A 687 7.94 10.23 -0.59
C ARG A 687 9.25 10.32 0.21
N ILE A 688 9.32 9.72 1.40
CA ILE A 688 10.58 9.46 2.12
C ILE A 688 11.22 8.19 1.56
N ILE A 689 12.53 8.21 1.30
CA ILE A 689 13.31 7.08 0.77
C ILE A 689 14.48 6.69 1.68
N ASP A 690 15.23 5.67 1.27
CA ASP A 690 16.53 5.29 1.85
C ASP A 690 16.43 4.76 3.29
N PHE A 691 15.75 3.62 3.46
CA PHE A 691 15.48 3.02 4.78
C PHE A 691 16.57 2.05 5.26
N GLY A 692 17.79 2.13 4.70
CA GLY A 692 18.91 1.27 5.10
C GLY A 692 19.30 1.36 6.57
N ARG A 693 19.03 2.50 7.23
CA ARG A 693 19.28 2.73 8.67
C ARG A 693 17.99 2.81 9.50
N ALA A 694 16.85 2.47 8.90
CA ALA A 694 15.56 2.61 9.54
C ALA A 694 15.34 1.55 10.62
N VAL A 695 14.48 1.83 11.60
CA VAL A 695 14.16 0.90 12.67
C VAL A 695 12.65 0.87 12.84
N PHE A 696 12.10 -0.33 12.98
CA PHE A 696 10.71 -0.56 13.38
C PHE A 696 10.66 -0.87 14.88
N TRP A 697 9.86 -0.09 15.62
CA TRP A 697 9.87 -0.14 17.09
C TRP A 697 9.45 -1.50 17.65
N ASP A 698 8.45 -2.16 17.08
CA ASP A 698 7.93 -3.42 17.65
C ASP A 698 8.92 -4.58 17.49
N GLU A 699 9.67 -4.64 16.38
CA GLU A 699 10.81 -5.56 16.25
C GLU A 699 11.94 -5.24 17.23
N LEU A 700 12.26 -3.95 17.42
CA LEU A 700 13.27 -3.52 18.38
C LEU A 700 12.91 -3.97 19.80
N VAL A 701 11.63 -3.87 20.20
CA VAL A 701 11.14 -4.33 21.50
C VAL A 701 11.08 -5.85 21.61
N ALA A 702 10.67 -6.55 20.56
CA ALA A 702 10.57 -8.02 20.55
C ALA A 702 11.92 -8.69 20.84
N LYS A 703 13.03 -8.10 20.37
CA LYS A 703 14.40 -8.57 20.63
C LYS A 703 14.87 -8.32 22.07
N VAL A 704 14.17 -7.52 22.89
CA VAL A 704 14.66 -7.00 24.18
C VAL A 704 14.00 -7.70 25.38
N ARG A 705 14.78 -8.54 26.07
CA ARG A 705 14.36 -9.22 27.30
C ARG A 705 14.49 -8.32 28.54
N GLY A 706 13.47 -8.35 29.40
CA GLY A 706 13.43 -7.64 30.70
C GLY A 706 12.84 -6.23 30.65
N ALA A 707 12.10 -5.83 31.70
CA ALA A 707 11.41 -4.54 31.75
C ALA A 707 12.37 -3.33 31.69
N ARG A 708 13.46 -3.35 32.48
CA ARG A 708 14.47 -2.27 32.51
C ARG A 708 15.11 -2.02 31.15
N ASN A 709 15.41 -3.09 30.39
CA ASN A 709 15.98 -2.98 29.06
C ASN A 709 14.99 -2.40 28.05
N ARG A 710 13.70 -2.81 28.12
CA ARG A 710 12.62 -2.24 27.29
C ARG A 710 12.42 -0.76 27.58
N GLN A 711 12.45 -0.34 28.85
CA GLN A 711 12.37 1.08 29.23
C GLN A 711 13.56 1.88 28.69
N ARG A 712 14.80 1.35 28.82
CA ARG A 712 16.00 1.98 28.25
C ARG A 712 15.87 2.14 26.73
N LYS A 713 15.49 1.08 26.01
CA LYS A 713 15.28 1.11 24.55
C LYS A 713 14.16 2.06 24.13
N SER A 714 13.10 2.20 24.94
CA SER A 714 12.03 3.18 24.72
C SER A 714 12.50 4.61 24.86
N LYS A 715 13.44 4.88 25.77
CA LYS A 715 14.09 6.18 25.88
C LYS A 715 14.99 6.43 24.66
N GLU A 716 15.89 5.49 24.33
CA GLU A 716 16.78 5.58 23.16
C GLU A 716 16.00 5.85 21.86
N TRP A 717 14.86 5.16 21.65
CA TRP A 717 13.96 5.40 20.53
C TRP A 717 13.32 6.79 20.55
N GLY A 718 12.81 7.23 21.71
CA GLY A 718 12.23 8.56 21.86
C GLY A 718 13.25 9.67 21.59
N ASP A 719 14.49 9.48 22.07
CA ASP A 719 15.62 10.38 21.82
C ASP A 719 15.96 10.43 20.31
N GLN A 720 16.00 9.29 19.62
CA GLN A 720 16.20 9.23 18.15
C GLN A 720 15.05 9.90 17.36
N VAL A 721 13.79 9.63 17.72
CA VAL A 721 12.61 10.25 17.09
C VAL A 721 12.62 11.78 17.25
N ASN A 722 13.03 12.27 18.42
CA ASN A 722 13.20 13.70 18.68
C ASN A 722 14.39 14.31 17.94
N LEU A 723 15.48 13.55 17.76
CA LEU A 723 16.64 13.97 16.97
C LEU A 723 16.27 14.08 15.48
N ASP A 724 15.58 13.08 14.93
CA ASP A 724 15.04 13.08 13.56
C ASP A 724 14.16 14.31 13.33
N ARG A 725 13.24 14.62 14.26
CA ARG A 725 12.37 15.82 14.21
C ARG A 725 13.14 17.12 14.13
N LYS A 726 13.97 17.41 15.14
CA LYS A 726 14.75 18.65 15.24
C LYS A 726 15.69 18.85 14.05
N ARG A 727 16.30 17.75 13.59
CA ARG A 727 17.11 17.75 12.37
C ARG A 727 16.26 18.16 11.18
N PHE A 728 15.11 17.52 11.01
CA PHE A 728 14.28 17.69 9.81
C PHE A 728 13.57 19.05 9.75
N GLU A 729 13.19 19.64 10.89
CA GLU A 729 12.72 21.04 10.99
C GLU A 729 13.77 22.01 10.43
N ARG A 730 15.02 21.90 10.90
CA ARG A 730 16.16 22.70 10.43
C ARG A 730 16.47 22.48 8.96
N GLU A 731 16.47 21.23 8.50
CA GLU A 731 16.74 20.86 7.11
C GLU A 731 15.66 21.38 6.14
N LEU A 732 14.39 21.40 6.57
CA LEU A 732 13.28 22.02 5.82
C LEU A 732 13.21 23.54 5.96
N LEU A 733 13.99 24.16 6.85
CA LEU A 733 13.92 25.60 7.17
C LEU A 733 12.57 26.02 7.79
N ILE A 734 11.99 25.16 8.63
CA ILE A 734 10.76 25.45 9.38
C ILE A 734 11.16 26.17 10.67
N GLU A 735 10.82 27.46 10.75
CA GLU A 735 11.16 28.34 11.89
C GLU A 735 10.10 28.26 13.00
N ASP A 736 8.81 28.24 12.61
CA ASP A 736 7.68 28.04 13.51
C ASP A 736 6.55 27.22 12.83
N TRP A 737 5.51 26.94 13.62
CA TRP A 737 4.29 26.24 13.21
C TRP A 737 3.04 27.14 13.19
N ASP A 738 3.22 28.46 13.29
CA ASP A 738 2.17 29.46 13.57
C ASP A 738 2.06 30.53 12.46
N TYR A 739 2.27 30.10 11.20
CA TYR A 739 2.36 30.90 9.97
C TYR A 739 1.05 31.11 9.19
#